data_AF-A0A9W9RQN1-F1
#
_entry.id   AF-A0A9W9RQN1-F1
#
_cell.length_a   1.000
_cell.length_b   1.000
_cell.length_c   1.000
_cell.angle_alpha   90.00
_cell.angle_beta   90.00
_cell.angle_gamma   90.00
#
_symmetry.space_group_name_H-M   'P 1'
#
loop_
_entity.id
_entity.type
_entity.pdbx_description
1 polymer ?
#
loop_
_entity_poly.entity_id
_entity_poly.type
_entity_poly.pdbx_seq_one_letter_code
_entity_poly.pdbx_strand_id
1 'polypeptide(L)'
;MLDTHEAKRLHILIAGAGIGGLSAAIALRQAGHVVDVFESSRFAVELGAAIHLPPNVNGLLRRLGIQPDDFRCNDAEFVSVFDSQGNVVSSKDVRNLREIYPFPWQLSHRIDLHEALKAKATSLHGPGVPVTIHLRCKVVGCDPAHASLTLSDGTVVQGDLLIGADGVHSVLRKVIAQEDIAAEPSGGSAFRFLIPISKVKENPETAALVQKAGELQFWDGQYRRLVIYPCRNNTELNFVCLHPDTESEGTTEGWNIAGSQENLLRVFDEFSPAMKALLEMADPESIKLWRLLDRKALGTWINGKSCLIGDAAHPFLPHQGQGGAQAIEDGVALGALFPLGTSRDEIADRLELYMKCRYERATMVQNFSRQAAFKISAKDAVGGTSTDPLEFMRINFGHDAHDFATNMLRKHLASRITNPDALCSVFGPSNPLILGAPDSQAILGSPSQRLLEIEFRARRNYLETFLPRMDSRIASPGGWSKASWAVRRIQPAEWKGHGEITVVGLCIFNSILSPDQTEPKEFNPVIFCDNAEFVIAAREELNLPILLVDLKERFIGAQYQMKLERSGHTFMEIHADLAANHQNGESGTDLGGKSWVSLTLLKPDVVEALLPGLANVIGRLQGLDMKDPVIARSKLTV
;
A
#
# COMPACT_ATOMS: atom_id res chain seq x y z
N MET A 1 -43.45 -0.33 -4.76
CA MET A 1 -42.64 0.00 -3.56
C MET A 1 -41.26 -0.59 -3.83
N LEU A 2 -40.31 0.24 -4.25
CA LEU A 2 -38.92 -0.15 -4.41
C LEU A 2 -38.31 -0.08 -3.01
N ASP A 3 -37.88 -1.21 -2.48
CA ASP A 3 -37.17 -1.30 -1.20
C ASP A 3 -35.89 -0.44 -1.29
N THR A 4 -35.93 0.74 -0.66
CA THR A 4 -34.76 1.54 -0.40
C THR A 4 -33.97 0.86 0.72
N HIS A 5 -33.19 -0.15 0.37
CA HIS A 5 -32.04 -0.52 1.21
C HIS A 5 -31.05 0.65 1.19
N GLU A 6 -31.32 1.70 1.97
CA GLU A 6 -30.29 2.63 2.39
C GLU A 6 -29.23 1.79 3.11
N ALA A 7 -28.12 1.52 2.43
CA ALA A 7 -27.04 0.73 2.99
C ALA A 7 -26.63 1.34 4.34
N LYS A 8 -26.76 0.57 5.43
CA LYS A 8 -26.60 1.08 6.79
C LYS A 8 -25.16 1.56 7.00
N ARG A 9 -25.02 2.81 7.43
CA ARG A 9 -23.74 3.41 7.81
C ARG A 9 -23.44 3.09 9.27
N LEU A 10 -22.17 2.80 9.56
CA LEU A 10 -21.66 2.73 10.94
C LEU A 10 -21.27 4.12 11.42
N HIS A 11 -21.46 4.37 12.72
CA HIS A 11 -20.88 5.51 13.41
C HIS A 11 -19.60 5.08 14.12
N ILE A 12 -18.45 5.63 13.70
CA ILE A 12 -17.14 5.16 14.13
C ILE A 12 -16.43 6.24 14.94
N LEU A 13 -15.96 5.87 16.12
CA LEU A 13 -15.21 6.73 17.02
C LEU A 13 -13.71 6.41 16.91
N ILE A 14 -12.87 7.44 16.79
CA ILE A 14 -11.41 7.30 16.76
C ILE A 14 -10.79 8.15 17.87
N ALA A 15 -10.03 7.53 18.76
CA ALA A 15 -9.28 8.22 19.79
C ALA A 15 -7.86 8.54 19.28
N GLY A 16 -7.58 9.81 18.97
CA GLY A 16 -6.29 10.31 18.48
C GLY A 16 -6.31 10.73 17.02
N ALA A 17 -5.88 11.96 16.73
CA ALA A 17 -5.77 12.51 15.38
C ALA A 17 -4.32 12.50 14.86
N GLY A 18 -3.55 11.47 15.21
CA GLY A 18 -2.25 11.22 14.60
C GLY A 18 -2.36 10.69 13.17
N ILE A 19 -1.22 10.37 12.54
CA ILE A 19 -1.15 9.84 11.17
C ILE A 19 -2.09 8.63 11.00
N GLY A 20 -1.99 7.62 11.86
CA GLY A 20 -2.83 6.42 11.77
C GLY A 20 -4.33 6.71 11.95
N GLY A 21 -4.69 7.52 12.94
CA GLY A 21 -6.08 7.90 13.21
C GLY A 21 -6.73 8.67 12.05
N LEU A 22 -6.01 9.65 11.48
CA LEU A 22 -6.49 10.38 10.31
C LEU A 22 -6.56 9.51 9.05
N SER A 23 -5.60 8.61 8.84
CA SER A 23 -5.66 7.64 7.72
C SER A 23 -6.85 6.71 7.84
N ALA A 24 -7.13 6.17 9.04
CA ALA A 24 -8.32 5.36 9.30
C ALA A 24 -9.60 6.17 9.06
N ALA A 25 -9.64 7.43 9.53
CA ALA A 25 -10.79 8.30 9.36
C ALA A 25 -11.12 8.54 7.88
N ILE A 26 -10.10 8.82 7.06
CA ILE A 26 -10.28 9.00 5.60
C ILE A 26 -10.75 7.69 4.98
N ALA A 27 -10.10 6.55 5.28
CA ALA A 27 -10.43 5.27 4.67
C ALA A 27 -11.88 4.85 4.95
N LEU A 28 -12.34 5.00 6.20
CA LEU A 28 -13.69 4.64 6.64
C LEU A 28 -14.74 5.64 6.14
N ARG A 29 -14.39 6.93 6.05
CA ARG A 29 -15.19 7.92 5.34
C ARG A 29 -15.39 7.52 3.88
N GLN A 30 -14.31 7.18 3.17
CA GLN A 30 -14.37 6.77 1.76
C GLN A 30 -15.20 5.49 1.58
N ALA A 31 -15.17 4.59 2.57
CA ALA A 31 -16.04 3.42 2.63
C ALA A 31 -17.52 3.74 2.91
N GLY A 32 -17.86 5.00 3.22
CA GLY A 32 -19.23 5.50 3.33
C GLY A 32 -19.76 5.66 4.76
N HIS A 33 -18.91 5.55 5.78
CA HIS A 33 -19.29 5.65 7.19
C HIS A 33 -19.22 7.07 7.76
N VAL A 34 -19.81 7.27 8.93
CA VAL A 34 -19.73 8.53 9.69
C VAL A 34 -18.64 8.38 10.73
N VAL A 35 -17.68 9.31 10.77
CA VAL A 35 -16.49 9.20 11.61
C VAL A 35 -16.31 10.44 12.46
N ASP A 36 -16.14 10.22 13.77
CA ASP A 36 -15.74 11.22 14.75
C ASP A 36 -14.33 10.91 15.29
N VAL A 37 -13.45 11.89 15.27
CA VAL A 37 -12.08 11.78 15.82
C VAL A 37 -11.96 12.67 17.06
N PHE A 38 -11.44 12.13 18.15
CA PHE A 38 -11.24 12.84 19.42
C PHE A 38 -9.75 13.06 19.68
N GLU A 39 -9.33 14.33 19.77
CA GLU A 39 -7.94 14.72 19.92
C GLU A 39 -7.74 15.64 21.14
N SER A 40 -6.72 15.33 21.93
CA SER A 40 -6.42 16.07 23.17
C SER A 40 -5.80 17.45 22.93
N SER A 41 -5.06 17.62 21.84
CA SER A 41 -4.31 18.83 21.54
C SER A 41 -5.12 19.86 20.73
N ARG A 42 -4.51 21.03 20.50
CA ARG A 42 -5.00 22.07 19.58
C ARG A 42 -4.27 22.05 18.23
N PHE A 43 -3.42 21.06 17.99
CA PHE A 43 -2.41 21.08 16.91
C PHE A 43 -1.47 22.30 16.94
N ALA A 44 -1.29 22.96 18.09
CA ALA A 44 -0.60 24.25 18.18
C ALA A 44 0.93 24.17 18.14
N VAL A 45 1.52 23.01 18.46
CA VAL A 45 2.98 22.82 18.52
C VAL A 45 3.30 21.40 18.08
N GLU A 46 3.28 21.16 16.77
CA GLU A 46 3.87 19.95 16.22
C GLU A 46 5.29 20.32 15.77
N LEU A 47 6.33 19.79 16.43
CA LEU A 47 7.72 20.07 16.07
C LEU A 47 8.29 18.92 15.26
N GLY A 48 8.40 19.15 13.95
CA GLY A 48 9.64 19.01 13.18
C GLY A 48 10.38 17.67 13.15
N ALA A 49 9.68 16.53 13.08
CA ALA A 49 10.28 15.30 12.62
C ALA A 49 9.99 15.10 11.12
N ALA A 50 10.95 14.62 10.35
CA ALA A 50 10.65 14.08 9.02
C ALA A 50 10.26 12.58 9.11
N ILE A 51 9.62 12.09 8.06
CA ILE A 51 9.11 10.73 7.92
C ILE A 51 9.34 10.20 6.51
N HIS A 52 9.52 8.89 6.40
CA HIS A 52 9.65 8.20 5.12
C HIS A 52 8.26 7.82 4.61
N LEU A 53 8.05 8.04 3.31
CA LEU A 53 6.89 7.58 2.55
C LEU A 53 7.37 6.50 1.56
N PRO A 54 7.62 5.27 2.04
CA PRO A 54 8.03 4.16 1.19
C PRO A 54 6.90 3.79 0.19
N PRO A 55 7.21 3.07 -0.90
CA PRO A 55 6.27 2.75 -1.97
C PRO A 55 4.93 2.15 -1.50
N ASN A 56 4.96 1.24 -0.52
CA ASN A 56 3.76 0.63 0.06
C ASN A 56 2.79 1.63 0.66
N VAL A 57 3.29 2.71 1.25
CA VAL A 57 2.47 3.75 1.87
C VAL A 57 2.21 4.92 0.96
N ASN A 58 3.14 5.24 0.06
CA ASN A 58 2.91 6.21 -0.99
C ASN A 58 1.66 5.84 -1.81
N GLY A 59 1.55 4.57 -2.21
CA GLY A 59 0.36 4.06 -2.89
C GLY A 59 -0.94 4.19 -2.09
N LEU A 60 -0.88 3.91 -0.79
CA LEU A 60 -2.03 4.02 0.09
C LEU A 60 -2.46 5.47 0.28
N LEU A 61 -1.54 6.43 0.38
CA LEU A 61 -1.86 7.86 0.42
C LEU A 61 -2.57 8.31 -0.86
N ARG A 62 -2.06 7.88 -2.03
CA ARG A 62 -2.70 8.17 -3.33
C ARG A 62 -4.12 7.59 -3.40
N ARG A 63 -4.33 6.39 -2.84
CA ARG A 63 -5.65 5.78 -2.71
C ARG A 63 -6.59 6.55 -1.78
N LEU A 64 -6.06 7.09 -0.68
CA LEU A 64 -6.76 8.04 0.19
C LEU A 64 -7.01 9.39 -0.49
N GLY A 65 -6.58 9.57 -1.75
CA GLY A 65 -6.77 10.78 -2.53
C GLY A 65 -5.85 11.92 -2.12
N ILE A 66 -4.69 11.58 -1.58
CA ILE A 66 -3.60 12.48 -1.19
C ILE A 66 -2.43 12.18 -2.12
N GLN A 67 -1.98 13.16 -2.90
CA GLN A 67 -0.78 12.99 -3.73
C GLN A 67 0.42 13.54 -2.95
N PRO A 68 1.39 12.70 -2.55
CA PRO A 68 2.59 13.15 -1.87
C PRO A 68 3.36 14.26 -2.62
N ASP A 69 3.28 14.26 -3.95
CA ASP A 69 3.92 15.27 -4.81
C ASP A 69 3.37 16.69 -4.57
N ASP A 70 2.15 16.82 -4.04
CA ASP A 70 1.47 18.11 -3.87
C ASP A 70 1.88 18.85 -2.59
N PHE A 71 2.58 18.22 -1.64
CA PHE A 71 2.93 18.83 -0.34
C PHE A 71 4.41 18.79 0.03
N ARG A 72 5.28 19.23 -0.90
CA ARG A 72 6.73 19.48 -0.67
C ARG A 72 7.56 18.25 -0.28
N CYS A 73 7.13 17.04 -0.67
CA CYS A 73 7.94 15.84 -0.50
C CYS A 73 9.16 15.83 -1.43
N ASN A 74 10.22 15.15 -1.03
CA ASN A 74 11.39 14.89 -1.87
C ASN A 74 11.38 13.44 -2.33
N ASP A 75 11.77 13.16 -3.57
CA ASP A 75 12.13 11.80 -3.96
C ASP A 75 13.41 11.37 -3.23
N ALA A 76 13.43 10.13 -2.74
CA ALA A 76 14.66 9.50 -2.29
C ALA A 76 15.44 9.07 -3.52
N GLU A 77 16.59 9.70 -3.77
CA GLU A 77 17.42 9.43 -4.95
C GLU A 77 18.63 8.57 -4.61
N PHE A 78 19.21 8.76 -3.43
CA PHE A 78 20.42 8.06 -2.99
C PHE A 78 20.27 7.57 -1.56
N VAL A 79 20.85 6.40 -1.28
CA VAL A 79 21.04 5.91 0.08
C VAL A 79 22.53 5.68 0.30
N SER A 80 23.11 6.42 1.23
CA SER A 80 24.54 6.43 1.52
C SER A 80 24.81 6.05 2.97
N VAL A 81 25.84 5.26 3.20
CA VAL A 81 26.35 4.87 4.51
C VAL A 81 27.79 5.33 4.62
N PHE A 82 28.09 6.07 5.67
CA PHE A 82 29.40 6.60 6.00
C PHE A 82 29.86 6.04 7.36
N ASP A 83 31.16 5.90 7.54
CA ASP A 83 31.73 5.74 8.88
C ASP A 83 31.77 7.10 9.61
N SER A 84 32.16 7.09 10.89
CA SER A 84 32.23 8.31 11.71
C SER A 84 33.22 9.35 11.17
N GLN A 85 34.21 8.95 10.37
CA GLN A 85 35.21 9.84 9.78
C GLN A 85 34.79 10.41 8.41
N GLY A 86 33.65 9.96 7.87
CA GLY A 86 33.11 10.40 6.59
C GLY A 86 33.60 9.64 5.37
N ASN A 87 34.23 8.48 5.57
CA ASN A 87 34.53 7.58 4.45
C ASN A 87 33.23 6.89 4.00
N VAL A 88 33.02 6.79 2.69
CA VAL A 88 31.86 6.10 2.12
C VAL A 88 32.03 4.59 2.30
N VAL A 89 31.16 3.98 3.11
CA VAL A 89 31.06 2.53 3.28
C VAL A 89 30.21 1.94 2.15
N SER A 90 29.08 2.59 1.82
CA SER A 90 28.27 2.23 0.65
C SER A 90 27.48 3.43 0.15
N SER A 91 27.19 3.47 -1.15
CA SER A 91 26.30 4.47 -1.75
C SER A 91 25.53 3.80 -2.87
N LYS A 92 24.20 3.82 -2.80
CA LYS A 92 23.30 3.23 -3.79
C LYS A 92 22.43 4.31 -4.41
N ASP A 93 22.34 4.29 -5.73
CA ASP A 93 21.30 5.00 -6.48
C ASP A 93 20.00 4.20 -6.38
N VAL A 94 18.94 4.84 -5.89
CA VAL A 94 17.63 4.23 -5.68
C VAL A 94 16.55 4.83 -6.58
N ARG A 95 16.93 5.67 -7.56
CA ARG A 95 15.98 6.25 -8.52
C ARG A 95 15.28 5.18 -9.36
N ASN A 96 15.98 4.08 -9.63
CA ASN A 96 15.44 2.93 -10.36
C ASN A 96 14.40 2.12 -9.55
N LEU A 97 14.18 2.39 -8.26
CA LEU A 97 13.16 1.68 -7.48
C LEU A 97 11.76 1.84 -8.04
N ARG A 98 11.49 2.91 -8.79
CA ARG A 98 10.23 3.09 -9.55
C ARG A 98 10.01 2.02 -10.63
N GLU A 99 11.09 1.43 -11.13
CA GLU A 99 11.01 0.31 -12.07
C GLU A 99 10.69 -1.03 -11.38
N ILE A 100 10.78 -1.11 -10.05
CA ILE A 100 10.55 -2.35 -9.28
C ILE A 100 9.26 -2.25 -8.47
N TYR A 101 8.93 -1.06 -7.98
CA TYR A 101 7.77 -0.80 -7.13
C TYR A 101 6.82 0.23 -7.75
N PRO A 102 5.51 0.16 -7.47
CA PRO A 102 4.52 0.97 -8.17
C PRO A 102 4.52 2.46 -7.83
N PHE A 103 5.13 2.83 -6.72
CA PHE A 103 5.08 4.19 -6.20
C PHE A 103 6.48 4.64 -5.78
N PRO A 104 6.76 5.96 -5.81
CA PRO A 104 8.06 6.46 -5.42
C PRO A 104 8.30 6.27 -3.91
N TRP A 105 9.57 6.13 -3.55
CA TRP A 105 9.99 6.34 -2.17
C TRP A 105 10.25 7.83 -1.98
N GLN A 106 9.51 8.46 -1.08
CA GLN A 106 9.61 9.89 -0.82
C GLN A 106 9.93 10.19 0.65
N LEU A 107 10.51 11.35 0.89
CA LEU A 107 10.91 11.88 2.19
C LEU A 107 10.05 13.12 2.45
N SER A 108 9.34 13.13 3.58
CA SER A 108 8.35 14.16 3.88
C SER A 108 8.57 14.76 5.26
N HIS A 109 8.20 16.02 5.41
CA HIS A 109 8.10 16.63 6.73
C HIS A 109 6.79 16.15 7.39
N ARG A 110 6.85 15.63 8.62
CA ARG A 110 5.69 14.97 9.26
C ARG A 110 4.47 15.89 9.38
N ILE A 111 4.68 17.18 9.64
CA ILE A 111 3.60 18.19 9.69
C ILE A 111 2.91 18.32 8.34
N ASP A 112 3.65 18.31 7.24
CA ASP A 112 3.07 18.52 5.91
C ASP A 112 2.19 17.32 5.53
N LEU A 113 2.62 16.10 5.87
CA LEU A 113 1.80 14.90 5.77
C LEU A 113 0.55 14.95 6.67
N HIS A 114 0.72 15.39 7.94
CA HIS A 114 -0.39 15.48 8.89
C HIS A 114 -1.45 16.48 8.42
N GLU A 115 -1.03 17.67 7.97
CA GLU A 115 -1.92 18.69 7.41
C GLU A 115 -2.65 18.18 6.16
N ALA A 116 -1.96 17.48 5.25
CA ALA A 116 -2.58 16.87 4.08
C ALA A 116 -3.65 15.84 4.47
N LEU A 117 -3.36 14.98 5.46
CA LEU A 117 -4.33 14.01 6.00
C LEU A 117 -5.52 14.71 6.65
N LYS A 118 -5.28 15.71 7.50
CA LYS A 118 -6.33 16.48 8.18
C LYS A 118 -7.23 17.18 7.17
N ALA A 119 -6.65 17.90 6.21
CA ALA A 119 -7.38 18.58 5.15
C ALA A 119 -8.23 17.59 4.34
N LYS A 120 -7.69 16.40 4.02
CA LYS A 120 -8.43 15.38 3.30
C LYS A 120 -9.59 14.82 4.13
N ALA A 121 -9.36 14.52 5.40
CA ALA A 121 -10.37 13.98 6.31
C ALA A 121 -11.58 14.92 6.44
N THR A 122 -11.34 16.23 6.60
CA THR A 122 -12.39 17.24 6.84
C THR A 122 -12.93 17.90 5.57
N SER A 123 -12.38 17.60 4.39
CA SER A 123 -12.79 18.24 3.13
C SER A 123 -14.27 17.99 2.84
N LEU A 124 -15.00 19.01 2.39
CA LEU A 124 -16.37 18.86 1.89
C LEU A 124 -16.45 18.09 0.56
N HIS A 125 -15.31 17.93 -0.12
CA HIS A 125 -15.21 17.24 -1.40
C HIS A 125 -14.63 15.83 -1.24
N GLY A 126 -15.05 14.92 -2.14
CA GLY A 126 -14.67 13.51 -2.10
C GLY A 126 -15.80 12.60 -1.59
N PRO A 127 -15.59 11.27 -1.62
CA PRO A 127 -16.62 10.33 -1.22
C PRO A 127 -16.85 10.34 0.30
N GLY A 128 -18.10 10.08 0.69
CA GLY A 128 -18.52 9.99 2.10
C GLY A 128 -18.69 11.34 2.80
N VAL A 129 -19.17 11.26 4.05
CA VAL A 129 -19.42 12.43 4.91
C VAL A 129 -18.09 12.95 5.48
N PRO A 130 -17.84 14.27 5.48
CA PRO A 130 -16.64 14.85 6.09
C PRO A 130 -16.45 14.38 7.54
N VAL A 131 -15.21 14.06 7.90
CA VAL A 131 -14.86 13.64 9.25
C VAL A 131 -15.00 14.82 10.21
N THR A 132 -15.61 14.59 11.37
CA THR A 132 -15.67 15.59 12.44
C THR A 132 -14.52 15.35 13.41
N ILE A 133 -13.71 16.39 13.67
CA ILE A 133 -12.58 16.32 14.61
C ILE A 133 -12.91 17.16 15.85
N HIS A 134 -13.05 16.50 16.99
CA HIS A 134 -13.29 17.09 18.30
C HIS A 134 -11.95 17.36 19.00
N LEU A 135 -11.55 18.63 19.06
CA LEU A 135 -10.29 19.06 19.69
C LEU A 135 -10.48 19.31 21.18
N ARG A 136 -9.39 19.19 21.94
CA ARG A 136 -9.36 19.28 23.43
C ARG A 136 -10.23 18.22 24.11
N CYS A 137 -10.50 17.13 23.41
CA CYS A 137 -11.24 15.99 23.94
C CYS A 137 -10.24 14.92 24.33
N LYS A 138 -9.70 15.01 25.54
CA LYS A 138 -8.78 14.00 26.07
C LYS A 138 -9.58 12.75 26.45
N VAL A 139 -9.36 11.67 25.72
CA VAL A 139 -9.90 10.34 26.05
C VAL A 139 -9.14 9.78 27.26
N VAL A 140 -9.87 9.22 28.22
CA VAL A 140 -9.31 8.65 29.46
C VAL A 140 -9.71 7.19 29.70
N GLY A 141 -10.64 6.64 28.92
CA GLY A 141 -11.07 5.24 29.01
C GLY A 141 -12.05 4.87 27.90
N CYS A 142 -12.43 3.58 27.85
CA CYS A 142 -13.41 3.07 26.91
C CYS A 142 -14.17 1.86 27.47
N ASP A 143 -15.32 1.56 26.86
CA ASP A 143 -16.01 0.27 26.95
C ASP A 143 -15.91 -0.45 25.59
N PRO A 144 -15.07 -1.49 25.48
CA PRO A 144 -14.87 -2.19 24.22
C PRO A 144 -16.09 -2.95 23.70
N ALA A 145 -16.93 -3.47 24.60
CA ALA A 145 -18.08 -4.28 24.25
C ALA A 145 -19.19 -3.43 23.62
N HIS A 146 -19.36 -2.23 24.14
CA HIS A 146 -20.34 -1.29 23.63
C HIS A 146 -19.78 -0.36 22.55
N ALA A 147 -18.46 -0.23 22.36
CA ALA A 147 -17.84 0.78 21.48
C ALA A 147 -18.12 2.22 21.95
N SER A 148 -17.74 2.51 23.19
CA SER A 148 -17.81 3.86 23.75
C SER A 148 -16.47 4.34 24.30
N LEU A 149 -16.25 5.66 24.30
CA LEU A 149 -15.10 6.30 24.93
C LEU A 149 -15.55 7.25 26.03
N THR A 150 -14.70 7.42 27.04
CA THR A 150 -14.90 8.37 28.14
C THR A 150 -13.89 9.50 28.00
N LEU A 151 -14.39 10.74 28.01
CA LEU A 151 -13.57 11.95 27.99
C LEU A 151 -13.19 12.38 29.41
N SER A 152 -12.15 13.20 29.53
CA SER A 152 -11.63 13.66 30.83
C SER A 152 -12.62 14.52 31.64
N ASP A 153 -13.66 15.05 30.99
CA ASP A 153 -14.75 15.78 31.64
C ASP A 153 -15.89 14.86 32.14
N GLY A 154 -15.76 13.55 31.92
CA GLY A 154 -16.76 12.54 32.29
C GLY A 154 -17.78 12.24 31.19
N THR A 155 -17.77 12.98 30.07
CA THR A 155 -18.65 12.71 28.92
C THR A 155 -18.36 11.34 28.33
N VAL A 156 -19.41 10.55 28.11
CA VAL A 156 -19.31 9.26 27.41
C VAL A 156 -19.89 9.42 26.02
N VAL A 157 -19.09 9.06 25.01
CA VAL A 157 -19.51 9.07 23.61
C VAL A 157 -19.65 7.64 23.13
N GLN A 158 -20.80 7.33 22.53
CA GLN A 158 -21.21 6.01 22.09
C GLN A 158 -21.20 5.94 20.56
N GLY A 159 -20.65 4.87 19.99
CA GLY A 159 -20.66 4.59 18.56
C GLY A 159 -20.96 3.12 18.28
N ASP A 160 -20.63 2.68 17.06
CA ASP A 160 -20.72 1.29 16.61
C ASP A 160 -19.38 0.55 16.65
N LEU A 161 -18.30 1.28 16.36
CA LEU A 161 -16.92 0.80 16.35
C LEU A 161 -16.03 1.86 16.99
N LEU A 162 -15.13 1.44 17.87
CA LEU A 162 -14.12 2.30 18.49
C LEU A 162 -12.72 1.90 18.04
N ILE A 163 -11.94 2.88 17.60
CA ILE A 163 -10.54 2.69 17.18
C ILE A 163 -9.63 3.50 18.10
N GLY A 164 -8.76 2.81 18.84
CA GLY A 164 -7.69 3.41 19.62
C GLY A 164 -6.47 3.71 18.76
N ALA A 165 -6.22 4.99 18.52
CA ALA A 165 -5.09 5.53 17.76
C ALA A 165 -4.29 6.56 18.59
N ASP A 166 -4.29 6.38 19.92
CA ASP A 166 -3.78 7.31 20.94
C ASP A 166 -2.28 7.13 21.26
N GLY A 167 -1.57 6.42 20.37
CA GLY A 167 -0.10 6.40 20.32
C GLY A 167 0.59 5.55 21.39
N VAL A 168 1.90 5.76 21.55
CA VAL A 168 2.76 4.93 22.43
C VAL A 168 2.38 4.99 23.91
N HIS A 169 1.65 6.02 24.34
CA HIS A 169 1.11 6.18 25.71
C HIS A 169 -0.38 5.88 25.79
N SER A 170 -0.90 5.07 24.86
CA SER A 170 -2.31 4.70 24.77
C SER A 170 -2.90 4.29 26.11
N VAL A 171 -3.98 4.96 26.50
CA VAL A 171 -4.80 4.65 27.69
C VAL A 171 -5.81 3.55 27.37
N LEU A 172 -6.19 3.43 26.09
CA LEU A 172 -7.15 2.40 25.63
C LEU A 172 -6.52 1.02 25.50
N ARG A 173 -5.21 0.96 25.26
CA ARG A 173 -4.48 -0.30 25.04
C ARG A 173 -4.71 -1.32 26.15
N LYS A 174 -4.59 -0.91 27.41
CA LYS A 174 -4.78 -1.82 28.56
C LYS A 174 -6.16 -2.48 28.57
N VAL A 175 -7.18 -1.72 28.17
CA VAL A 175 -8.58 -2.17 28.20
C VAL A 175 -8.89 -3.05 26.98
N ILE A 176 -8.40 -2.68 25.80
CA ILE A 176 -8.65 -3.42 24.55
C ILE A 176 -7.77 -4.68 24.48
N ALA A 177 -6.46 -4.56 24.72
CA ALA A 177 -5.55 -5.70 24.68
C ALA A 177 -5.74 -6.67 25.86
N GLN A 178 -6.48 -6.25 26.90
CA GLN A 178 -6.67 -7.00 28.15
C GLN A 178 -5.36 -7.35 28.87
N GLU A 179 -4.30 -6.62 28.54
CA GLU A 179 -2.95 -6.80 29.05
C GLU A 179 -2.31 -5.44 29.31
N ASP A 180 -1.58 -5.33 30.41
CA ASP A 180 -0.83 -4.12 30.80
C ASP A 180 0.68 -4.40 30.70
N ILE A 181 1.15 -4.66 29.47
CA ILE A 181 2.59 -4.77 29.20
C ILE A 181 3.16 -3.37 29.29
N ALA A 182 4.11 -3.08 30.19
CA ALA A 182 4.72 -1.74 30.27
C ALA A 182 5.64 -1.45 29.06
N ALA A 183 5.87 -0.17 28.76
CA ALA A 183 6.96 0.19 27.85
C ALA A 183 8.28 0.04 28.61
N GLU A 184 9.24 -0.64 28.01
CA GLU A 184 10.58 -0.80 28.55
C GLU A 184 11.54 0.14 27.80
N PRO A 185 12.44 0.86 28.48
CA PRO A 185 13.50 1.57 27.80
C PRO A 185 14.28 0.61 26.90
N SER A 186 14.46 0.98 25.63
CA SER A 186 15.27 0.15 24.73
C SER A 186 16.77 0.26 25.01
N GLY A 187 17.16 1.14 25.96
CA GLY A 187 18.53 1.56 26.26
C GLY A 187 19.12 2.59 25.29
N GLY A 188 18.32 3.09 24.35
CA GLY A 188 18.70 4.11 23.38
C GLY A 188 17.89 5.39 23.52
N SER A 189 18.48 6.50 23.09
CA SER A 189 17.87 7.82 22.97
C SER A 189 18.16 8.41 21.58
N ALA A 190 17.34 9.37 21.17
CA ALA A 190 17.48 10.07 19.90
C ALA A 190 17.36 11.58 20.08
N PHE A 191 18.36 12.35 19.66
CA PHE A 191 18.14 13.77 19.39
C PHE A 191 17.44 13.93 18.04
N ARG A 192 16.50 14.87 17.96
CA ARG A 192 15.78 15.21 16.73
C ARG A 192 15.72 16.72 16.57
N PHE A 193 16.03 17.19 15.37
CA PHE A 193 15.98 18.61 14.97
C PHE A 193 16.08 18.74 13.45
N LEU A 194 15.94 19.97 12.97
CA LEU A 194 16.04 20.35 11.56
C LEU A 194 17.08 21.46 11.40
N ILE A 195 17.79 21.46 10.28
CA ILE A 195 18.71 22.54 9.89
C ILE A 195 18.36 23.02 8.48
N PRO A 196 18.18 24.33 8.24
CA PRO A 196 18.01 24.86 6.89
C PRO A 196 19.20 24.52 5.99
N ILE A 197 18.94 23.92 4.82
CA ILE A 197 20.00 23.50 3.89
C ILE A 197 20.79 24.70 3.35
N SER A 198 20.19 25.90 3.27
CA SER A 198 20.90 27.14 2.91
C SER A 198 22.06 27.42 3.88
N LYS A 199 21.83 27.31 5.19
CA LYS A 199 22.85 27.49 6.24
C LYS A 199 23.98 26.46 6.10
N VAL A 200 23.64 25.22 5.76
CA VAL A 200 24.62 24.14 5.54
C VAL A 200 25.51 24.41 4.32
N LYS A 201 24.96 25.03 3.26
CA LYS A 201 25.69 25.34 2.03
C LYS A 201 26.59 26.56 2.13
N GLU A 202 26.35 27.46 3.09
CA GLU A 202 27.16 28.67 3.31
C GLU A 202 28.55 28.36 3.87
N ASN A 203 28.71 27.25 4.61
CA ASN A 203 30.01 26.81 5.12
C ASN A 203 30.63 25.77 4.16
N PRO A 204 31.82 26.02 3.56
CA PRO A 204 32.50 25.07 2.67
C PRO A 204 32.74 23.68 3.26
N GLU A 205 32.98 23.58 4.57
CA GLU A 205 33.24 22.30 5.25
C GLU A 205 31.98 21.41 5.28
N THR A 206 30.81 22.01 5.50
CA THR A 206 29.54 21.27 5.58
C THR A 206 28.83 21.16 4.23
N ALA A 207 29.11 22.05 3.28
CA ALA A 207 28.51 22.05 1.94
C ALA A 207 28.78 20.74 1.19
N ALA A 208 29.95 20.12 1.42
CA ALA A 208 30.31 18.82 0.85
C ALA A 208 29.38 17.68 1.29
N LEU A 209 28.71 17.82 2.45
CA LEU A 209 27.82 16.80 3.02
C LEU A 209 26.41 16.81 2.40
N VAL A 210 26.05 17.82 1.60
CA VAL A 210 24.69 17.99 1.04
C VAL A 210 24.69 18.21 -0.48
N GLN A 211 25.62 17.59 -1.19
CA GLN A 211 25.78 17.76 -2.64
C GLN A 211 24.70 17.04 -3.46
N LYS A 212 24.17 15.92 -2.96
CA LYS A 212 23.15 15.12 -3.65
C LYS A 212 21.75 15.48 -3.16
N ALA A 213 20.85 15.80 -4.07
CA ALA A 213 19.43 15.95 -3.75
C ALA A 213 18.83 14.61 -3.31
N GLY A 214 17.86 14.63 -2.41
CA GLY A 214 17.14 13.42 -2.01
C GLY A 214 18.00 12.32 -1.38
N GLU A 215 19.19 12.65 -0.86
CA GLU A 215 20.09 11.65 -0.26
C GLU A 215 19.70 11.34 1.19
N LEU A 216 19.41 10.07 1.46
CA LEU A 216 19.28 9.50 2.80
C LEU A 216 20.65 9.00 3.25
N GLN A 217 21.18 9.62 4.30
CA GLN A 217 22.50 9.31 4.83
C GLN A 217 22.40 8.61 6.19
N PHE A 218 23.20 7.56 6.34
CA PHE A 218 23.48 6.91 7.61
C PHE A 218 24.95 7.13 7.95
N TRP A 219 25.23 7.64 9.14
CA TRP A 219 26.60 7.79 9.63
C TRP A 219 26.79 6.97 10.88
N ASP A 220 27.73 6.02 10.82
CA ASP A 220 27.93 5.01 11.84
C ASP A 220 29.17 5.28 12.69
N GLY A 221 28.94 5.43 13.99
CA GLY A 221 29.98 5.53 15.02
C GLY A 221 29.94 4.36 15.99
N GLN A 222 30.78 4.43 17.01
CA GLN A 222 30.80 3.44 18.07
C GLN A 222 29.55 3.57 18.96
N TYR A 223 28.62 2.63 18.76
CA TYR A 223 27.33 2.55 19.46
C TYR A 223 26.46 3.80 19.27
N ARG A 224 26.55 4.48 18.13
CA ARG A 224 25.72 5.64 17.81
C ARG A 224 25.58 5.80 16.30
N ARG A 225 24.49 6.44 15.88
CA ARG A 225 24.15 6.58 14.45
C ARG A 225 23.43 7.90 14.18
N LEU A 226 23.84 8.60 13.14
CA LEU A 226 23.10 9.74 12.59
C LEU A 226 22.30 9.28 11.37
N VAL A 227 21.01 9.63 11.32
CA VAL A 227 20.17 9.48 10.13
C VAL A 227 19.82 10.88 9.64
N ILE A 228 20.30 11.22 8.45
CA ILE A 228 20.23 12.59 7.90
C ILE A 228 19.58 12.54 6.52
N TYR A 229 18.59 13.38 6.28
CA TYR A 229 17.96 13.46 4.96
C TYR A 229 17.17 14.75 4.73
N PRO A 230 17.04 15.21 3.47
CA PRO A 230 16.30 16.42 3.16
C PRO A 230 14.78 16.20 3.21
N CYS A 231 14.05 17.23 3.62
CA CYS A 231 12.59 17.37 3.50
C CYS A 231 12.22 18.76 2.95
N ARG A 232 10.93 19.02 2.70
CA ARG A 232 10.39 20.29 2.17
C ARG A 232 11.12 20.80 0.91
N ASN A 233 11.01 20.10 -0.22
CA ASN A 233 11.66 20.50 -1.49
C ASN A 233 13.17 20.75 -1.35
N ASN A 234 13.87 19.88 -0.62
CA ASN A 234 15.29 20.01 -0.29
C ASN A 234 15.68 21.34 0.37
N THR A 235 14.81 21.92 1.20
CA THR A 235 15.09 23.17 1.93
C THR A 235 15.46 22.97 3.40
N GLU A 236 14.99 21.87 4.03
CA GLU A 236 15.29 21.52 5.41
C GLU A 236 15.98 20.16 5.50
N LEU A 237 16.98 20.01 6.36
CA LEU A 237 17.72 18.79 6.61
C LEU A 237 17.30 18.21 7.97
N ASN A 238 16.71 17.01 7.97
CA ASN A 238 16.27 16.32 9.17
C ASN A 238 17.42 15.53 9.78
N PHE A 239 17.49 15.55 11.12
CA PHE A 239 18.43 14.76 11.91
C PHE A 239 17.71 13.85 12.88
N VAL A 240 18.14 12.59 12.93
CA VAL A 240 17.87 11.65 14.02
C VAL A 240 19.20 11.12 14.53
N CYS A 241 19.62 11.56 15.71
CA CYS A 241 20.92 11.27 16.29
C CYS A 241 20.77 10.24 17.42
N LEU A 242 20.92 8.98 17.07
CA LEU A 242 20.72 7.84 17.96
C LEU A 242 21.98 7.56 18.78
N HIS A 243 21.82 7.36 20.08
CA HIS A 243 22.91 7.13 21.04
C HIS A 243 22.43 6.32 22.26
N PRO A 244 23.32 5.79 23.11
CA PRO A 244 22.93 5.10 24.35
C PRO A 244 22.23 6.06 25.31
N ASP A 245 21.14 5.64 25.93
CA ASP A 245 20.37 6.50 26.84
C ASP A 245 21.14 6.87 28.13
N THR A 246 22.17 6.10 28.49
CA THR A 246 23.11 6.42 29.58
C THR A 246 23.94 7.67 29.33
N GLU A 247 24.05 8.11 28.07
CA GLU A 247 24.77 9.32 27.70
C GLU A 247 23.84 10.55 27.57
N SER A 248 22.53 10.36 27.78
CA SER A 248 21.56 11.45 27.85
C SER A 248 21.57 12.12 29.24
N GLU A 249 21.74 13.44 29.28
CA GLU A 249 21.52 14.23 30.51
C GLU A 249 20.02 14.60 30.61
N GLY A 250 19.30 14.00 31.56
CA GLY A 250 17.88 14.29 31.82
C GLY A 250 17.13 13.16 32.51
N THR A 251 16.60 13.42 33.71
CA THR A 251 15.75 12.48 34.46
C THR A 251 14.30 12.55 34.01
N THR A 252 13.67 11.38 33.92
CA THR A 252 12.21 11.10 33.95
C THR A 252 11.32 11.54 32.77
N GLU A 253 10.63 10.53 32.24
CA GLU A 253 9.42 10.48 31.39
C GLU A 253 8.78 11.82 30.96
N GLY A 254 9.10 12.28 29.75
CA GLY A 254 8.40 13.38 29.08
C GLY A 254 8.58 13.35 27.55
N TRP A 255 7.52 13.65 26.79
CA TRP A 255 7.46 13.59 25.32
C TRP A 255 8.21 14.75 24.61
N ASN A 256 8.77 15.70 25.37
CA ASN A 256 9.35 16.94 24.83
C ASN A 256 10.45 17.49 25.76
N ILE A 257 11.48 16.70 26.05
CA ILE A 257 12.64 17.17 26.82
C ILE A 257 13.51 17.99 25.87
N ALA A 258 13.81 19.24 26.27
CA ALA A 258 14.78 20.06 25.56
C ALA A 258 16.15 19.35 25.59
N GLY A 259 16.70 19.04 24.42
CA GLY A 259 18.04 18.49 24.32
C GLY A 259 19.07 19.60 24.43
N SER A 260 20.15 19.37 25.16
CA SER A 260 21.29 20.30 25.20
C SER A 260 22.14 20.15 23.94
N GLN A 261 22.44 21.26 23.26
CA GLN A 261 23.39 21.27 22.15
C GLN A 261 24.78 20.83 22.60
N GLU A 262 25.21 21.22 23.80
CA GLU A 262 26.47 20.76 24.39
C GLU A 262 26.48 19.24 24.54
N ASN A 263 25.38 18.66 25.03
CA ASN A 263 25.27 17.21 25.16
C ASN A 263 25.27 16.51 23.79
N LEU A 264 24.58 17.07 22.79
CA LEU A 264 24.63 16.57 21.41
C LEU A 264 26.08 16.52 20.89
N LEU A 265 26.84 17.62 21.03
CA LEU A 265 28.22 17.68 20.54
C LEU A 265 29.14 16.73 21.29
N ARG A 266 28.96 16.59 22.62
CA ARG A 266 29.71 15.65 23.45
C ARG A 266 29.46 14.20 23.03
N VAL A 267 28.20 13.83 22.81
CA VAL A 267 27.81 12.47 22.40
C VAL A 267 28.34 12.15 21.00
N PHE A 268 28.45 13.10 20.09
CA PHE A 268 28.90 12.85 18.72
C PHE A 268 30.34 13.33 18.46
N ASP A 269 31.18 13.44 19.49
CA ASP A 269 32.56 13.96 19.36
C ASP A 269 33.49 13.08 18.50
N GLU A 270 33.19 11.78 18.39
CA GLU A 270 33.97 10.86 17.55
C GLU A 270 33.83 11.12 16.04
N PHE A 271 32.85 11.94 15.62
CA PHE A 271 32.57 12.17 14.22
C PHE A 271 33.52 13.21 13.62
N SER A 272 33.65 13.17 12.29
CA SER A 272 34.54 14.03 11.52
C SER A 272 34.32 15.53 11.83
N PRO A 273 35.35 16.38 11.68
CA PRO A 273 35.22 17.82 11.92
C PRO A 273 34.05 18.46 11.15
N ALA A 274 33.84 18.05 9.90
CA ALA A 274 32.73 18.53 9.08
C ALA A 274 31.36 18.14 9.65
N MET A 275 31.21 16.92 10.19
CA MET A 275 29.96 16.51 10.84
C MET A 275 29.71 17.26 12.14
N LYS A 276 30.75 17.50 12.94
CA LYS A 276 30.63 18.28 14.18
C LYS A 276 30.23 19.72 13.89
N ALA A 277 30.87 20.36 12.90
CA ALA A 277 30.48 21.69 12.42
C ALA A 277 29.02 21.74 11.94
N LEU A 278 28.51 20.65 11.33
CA LEU A 278 27.11 20.54 10.93
C LEU A 278 26.17 20.44 12.15
N LEU A 279 26.51 19.66 13.18
CA LEU A 279 25.71 19.54 14.41
C LEU A 279 25.69 20.85 15.22
N GLU A 280 26.76 21.64 15.21
CA GLU A 280 26.84 22.97 15.82
C GLU A 280 25.85 23.97 15.19
N MET A 281 25.38 23.72 13.97
CA MET A 281 24.40 24.59 13.32
C MET A 281 22.96 24.39 13.82
N ALA A 282 22.69 23.33 14.59
CA ALA A 282 21.37 23.07 15.17
C ALA A 282 20.91 24.24 16.05
N ASP A 283 19.65 24.66 15.89
CA ASP A 283 19.05 25.65 16.78
C ASP A 283 18.79 25.02 18.16
N PRO A 284 19.40 25.50 19.25
CA PRO A 284 19.21 24.93 20.59
C PRO A 284 17.75 24.78 21.03
N GLU A 285 16.87 25.69 20.62
CA GLU A 285 15.44 25.62 21.00
C GLU A 285 14.69 24.49 20.26
N SER A 286 15.21 24.09 19.10
CA SER A 286 14.65 23.04 18.23
C SER A 286 15.08 21.62 18.63
N ILE A 287 16.19 21.46 19.37
CA ILE A 287 16.74 20.14 19.72
C ILE A 287 15.83 19.47 20.75
N LYS A 288 15.25 18.33 20.35
CA LYS A 288 14.45 17.47 21.24
C LYS A 288 15.15 16.16 21.51
N LEU A 289 15.05 15.70 22.74
CA LEU A 289 15.54 14.39 23.15
C LEU A 289 14.37 13.43 23.35
N TRP A 290 14.44 12.29 22.65
CA TRP A 290 13.43 11.24 22.67
C TRP A 290 14.04 9.97 23.21
N ARG A 291 13.55 9.50 24.36
CA ARG A 291 13.91 8.16 24.85
C ARG A 291 13.22 7.11 23.99
N LEU A 292 13.98 6.14 23.50
CA LEU A 292 13.43 5.07 22.70
C LEU A 292 12.81 4.01 23.62
N LEU A 293 11.53 3.76 23.41
CA LEU A 293 10.77 2.78 24.16
C LEU A 293 10.52 1.58 23.26
N ASP A 294 10.82 0.39 23.77
CA ASP A 294 10.37 -0.86 23.17
C ASP A 294 9.23 -1.45 24.00
N ARG A 295 8.40 -2.26 23.36
CA ARG A 295 7.31 -2.96 24.01
C ARG A 295 7.11 -4.31 23.34
N LYS A 296 7.02 -5.37 24.15
CA LYS A 296 6.66 -6.70 23.66
C LYS A 296 5.34 -6.65 22.90
N ALA A 297 5.21 -7.50 21.88
CA ALA A 297 3.97 -7.62 21.12
C ALA A 297 2.81 -8.01 22.04
N LEU A 298 1.66 -7.36 21.86
CA LEU A 298 0.43 -7.63 22.62
C LEU A 298 -0.22 -8.94 22.13
N GLY A 299 -0.86 -9.71 23.00
CA GLY A 299 -1.58 -10.92 22.58
C GLY A 299 -2.75 -10.65 21.60
N THR A 300 -3.42 -9.50 21.74
CA THR A 300 -4.51 -9.06 20.86
C THR A 300 -4.55 -7.55 20.71
N TRP A 301 -5.07 -7.07 19.57
CA TRP A 301 -5.37 -5.66 19.32
C TRP A 301 -6.86 -5.36 19.30
N ILE A 302 -7.71 -6.37 19.55
CA ILE A 302 -9.16 -6.28 19.39
C ILE A 302 -9.87 -6.76 20.65
N ASN A 303 -11.02 -6.15 20.95
CA ASN A 303 -11.93 -6.57 22.01
C ASN A 303 -13.34 -6.07 21.70
N GLY A 304 -14.29 -7.00 21.54
CA GLY A 304 -15.67 -6.68 21.22
C GLY A 304 -15.78 -5.87 19.92
N LYS A 305 -16.25 -4.63 20.05
CA LYS A 305 -16.43 -3.69 18.95
C LYS A 305 -15.33 -2.63 18.91
N SER A 306 -14.13 -2.95 19.41
CA SER A 306 -13.02 -2.02 19.49
C SER A 306 -11.69 -2.63 19.05
N CYS A 307 -10.82 -1.80 18.48
CA CYS A 307 -9.47 -2.20 18.11
C CYS A 307 -8.42 -1.11 18.36
N LEU A 308 -7.15 -1.50 18.35
CA LEU A 308 -5.97 -0.61 18.42
C LEU A 308 -5.28 -0.55 17.06
N ILE A 309 -4.72 0.61 16.71
CA ILE A 309 -3.89 0.81 15.51
C ILE A 309 -2.61 1.61 15.82
N GLY A 310 -1.62 1.57 14.92
CA GLY A 310 -0.37 2.32 15.06
C GLY A 310 0.37 2.05 16.37
N ASP A 311 1.03 3.06 16.94
CA ASP A 311 1.83 2.92 18.16
C ASP A 311 1.02 2.50 19.41
N ALA A 312 -0.32 2.60 19.37
CA ALA A 312 -1.18 2.04 20.41
C ALA A 312 -1.17 0.51 20.38
N ALA A 313 -1.08 -0.09 19.19
CA ALA A 313 -1.02 -1.54 18.98
C ALA A 313 0.42 -2.09 18.87
N HIS A 314 1.28 -1.42 18.10
CA HIS A 314 2.60 -1.91 17.72
C HIS A 314 3.62 -0.75 17.63
N PRO A 315 4.13 -0.23 18.75
CA PRO A 315 5.12 0.85 18.72
C PRO A 315 6.46 0.39 18.11
N PHE A 316 7.10 1.24 17.30
CA PHE A 316 8.34 0.94 16.59
C PHE A 316 9.54 1.71 17.14
N LEU A 317 10.70 1.02 17.21
CA LEU A 317 11.98 1.72 17.24
C LEU A 317 12.22 2.42 15.88
N PRO A 318 12.78 3.64 15.86
CA PRO A 318 12.81 4.49 14.66
C PRO A 318 13.81 4.06 13.58
N HIS A 319 14.42 2.89 13.70
CA HIS A 319 15.55 2.45 12.87
C HIS A 319 15.19 2.15 11.41
N GLN A 320 13.93 1.85 11.12
CA GLN A 320 13.49 1.42 9.78
C GLN A 320 12.49 2.38 9.11
N GLY A 321 12.12 3.49 9.77
CA GLY A 321 11.18 4.47 9.22
C GLY A 321 9.77 3.94 8.91
N GLN A 322 9.38 2.77 9.45
CA GLN A 322 8.11 2.12 9.13
C GLN A 322 6.97 2.36 10.15
N GLY A 323 7.20 2.96 11.32
CA GLY A 323 6.15 3.10 12.34
C GLY A 323 4.90 3.82 11.84
N GLY A 324 5.07 5.05 11.32
CA GLY A 324 3.96 5.78 10.70
C GLY A 324 3.41 5.10 9.45
N ALA A 325 4.25 4.38 8.71
CA ALA A 325 3.84 3.62 7.53
C ALA A 325 2.89 2.46 7.89
N GLN A 326 3.20 1.69 8.93
CA GLN A 326 2.35 0.61 9.44
C GLN A 326 1.04 1.15 10.02
N ALA A 327 1.05 2.33 10.64
CA ALA A 327 -0.16 2.99 11.11
C ALA A 327 -1.10 3.40 9.95
N ILE A 328 -0.55 3.80 8.79
CA ILE A 328 -1.33 4.07 7.58
C ILE A 328 -1.89 2.77 7.00
N GLU A 329 -1.08 1.70 6.94
CA GLU A 329 -1.53 0.37 6.52
C GLU A 329 -2.72 -0.12 7.37
N ASP A 330 -2.70 0.09 8.68
CA ASP A 330 -3.81 -0.26 9.57
C ASP A 330 -5.11 0.46 9.21
N GLY A 331 -5.04 1.80 9.07
CA GLY A 331 -6.21 2.61 8.77
C GLY A 331 -6.84 2.25 7.43
N VAL A 332 -6.01 2.00 6.41
CA VAL A 332 -6.49 1.60 5.08
C VAL A 332 -7.02 0.17 5.08
N ALA A 333 -6.41 -0.76 5.83
CA ALA A 333 -6.94 -2.11 5.99
C ALA A 333 -8.33 -2.09 6.63
N LEU A 334 -8.57 -1.25 7.65
CA LEU A 334 -9.89 -1.08 8.24
C LEU A 334 -10.91 -0.55 7.21
N GLY A 335 -10.56 0.47 6.42
CA GLY A 335 -11.45 0.94 5.34
C GLY A 335 -11.82 -0.16 4.32
N ALA A 336 -10.87 -1.05 4.00
CA ALA A 336 -11.13 -2.20 3.12
C ALA A 336 -11.99 -3.29 3.75
N LEU A 337 -11.89 -3.50 5.07
CA LEU A 337 -12.61 -4.54 5.82
C LEU A 337 -14.03 -4.13 6.22
N PHE A 338 -14.31 -2.83 6.24
CA PHE A 338 -15.61 -2.25 6.57
C PHE A 338 -16.18 -1.47 5.37
N PRO A 339 -16.57 -2.14 4.26
CA PRO A 339 -17.29 -1.49 3.18
C PRO A 339 -18.70 -1.07 3.63
N LEU A 340 -19.29 -0.12 2.92
CA LEU A 340 -20.70 0.26 3.09
C LEU A 340 -21.62 -0.98 3.05
N GLY A 341 -22.58 -1.06 3.97
CA GLY A 341 -23.46 -2.22 4.11
C GLY A 341 -23.00 -3.25 5.13
N THR A 342 -21.80 -3.09 5.71
CA THR A 342 -21.37 -3.89 6.88
C THR A 342 -22.36 -3.73 8.04
N SER A 343 -22.90 -4.85 8.51
CA SER A 343 -23.84 -4.86 9.63
C SER A 343 -23.12 -4.74 10.98
N ARG A 344 -23.84 -4.26 12.01
CA ARG A 344 -23.29 -4.10 13.37
C ARG A 344 -22.88 -5.44 14.01
N ASP A 345 -23.50 -6.53 13.57
CA ASP A 345 -23.23 -7.88 14.07
C ASP A 345 -21.96 -8.47 13.44
N GLU A 346 -21.53 -7.98 12.28
CA GLU A 346 -20.29 -8.41 11.62
C GLU A 346 -19.04 -7.73 12.18
N ILE A 347 -19.18 -6.69 13.02
CA ILE A 347 -18.04 -5.87 13.46
C ILE A 347 -16.94 -6.72 14.12
N ALA A 348 -17.31 -7.62 15.03
CA ALA A 348 -16.35 -8.50 15.69
C ALA A 348 -15.60 -9.39 14.68
N ASP A 349 -16.33 -10.01 13.75
CA ASP A 349 -15.74 -10.83 12.68
C ASP A 349 -14.79 -10.03 11.78
N ARG A 350 -15.15 -8.77 11.46
CA ARG A 350 -14.27 -7.88 10.66
C ARG A 350 -13.01 -7.49 11.42
N LEU A 351 -13.10 -7.30 12.74
CA LEU A 351 -11.94 -7.02 13.58
C LEU A 351 -11.00 -8.23 13.71
N GLU A 352 -11.53 -9.46 13.73
CA GLU A 352 -10.71 -10.67 13.62
C GLU A 352 -9.95 -10.73 12.29
N LEU A 353 -10.60 -10.35 11.18
CA LEU A 353 -9.91 -10.23 9.89
C LEU A 353 -8.84 -9.14 9.93
N TYR A 354 -9.10 -8.00 10.57
CA TYR A 354 -8.10 -6.95 10.75
C TYR A 354 -6.87 -7.48 11.48
N MET A 355 -7.06 -8.23 12.56
CA MET A 355 -5.99 -8.88 13.30
C MET A 355 -5.18 -9.82 12.40
N LYS A 356 -5.85 -10.69 11.63
CA LYS A 356 -5.19 -11.59 10.65
C LYS A 356 -4.44 -10.82 9.56
N CYS A 357 -4.95 -9.67 9.13
CA CYS A 357 -4.34 -8.86 8.09
C CYS A 357 -3.05 -8.16 8.54
N ARG A 358 -3.01 -7.74 9.81
CA ARG A 358 -2.04 -6.74 10.28
C ARG A 358 -1.09 -7.27 11.34
N TYR A 359 -1.53 -8.18 12.21
CA TYR A 359 -0.75 -8.59 13.38
C TYR A 359 0.60 -9.20 13.02
N GLU A 360 0.61 -10.25 12.21
CA GLU A 360 1.85 -10.93 11.80
C GLU A 360 2.77 -9.98 11.03
N ARG A 361 2.20 -9.16 10.14
CA ARG A 361 2.95 -8.21 9.33
C ARG A 361 3.60 -7.12 10.18
N ALA A 362 2.83 -6.38 10.99
CA ALA A 362 3.40 -5.31 11.80
C ALA A 362 4.37 -5.87 12.85
N THR A 363 4.11 -7.06 13.42
CA THR A 363 5.05 -7.73 14.33
C THR A 363 6.35 -8.12 13.63
N MET A 364 6.28 -8.65 12.39
CA MET A 364 7.45 -8.95 11.58
C MET A 364 8.28 -7.69 11.30
N VAL A 365 7.65 -6.59 10.87
CA VAL A 365 8.34 -5.32 10.60
C VAL A 365 8.91 -4.72 11.89
N GLN A 366 8.21 -4.87 13.03
CA GLN A 366 8.70 -4.43 14.34
C GLN A 366 9.95 -5.23 14.73
N ASN A 367 9.96 -6.54 14.52
CA ASN A 367 11.12 -7.39 14.77
C ASN A 367 12.29 -7.05 13.85
N PHE A 368 12.06 -6.73 12.56
CA PHE A 368 13.11 -6.20 11.70
C PHE A 368 13.67 -4.88 12.22
N SER A 369 12.83 -4.00 12.78
CA SER A 369 13.29 -2.76 13.40
C SER A 369 14.16 -3.00 14.64
N ARG A 370 13.85 -4.05 15.42
CA ARG A 370 14.71 -4.51 16.54
C ARG A 370 16.04 -5.07 16.03
N GLN A 371 16.03 -5.95 15.03
CA GLN A 371 17.25 -6.52 14.46
C GLN A 371 18.17 -5.46 13.83
N ALA A 372 17.57 -4.44 13.21
CA ALA A 372 18.26 -3.32 12.61
C ALA A 372 18.64 -2.21 13.60
N ALA A 373 18.23 -2.33 14.87
CA ALA A 373 18.76 -1.48 15.91
C ALA A 373 20.29 -1.58 15.90
N PHE A 374 20.97 -0.45 16.05
CA PHE A 374 22.41 -0.48 16.28
C PHE A 374 22.64 -0.96 17.71
N LYS A 375 23.78 -1.61 17.96
CA LYS A 375 24.16 -1.95 19.32
C LYS A 375 24.35 -0.65 20.11
N ILE A 376 23.71 -0.52 21.25
CA ILE A 376 23.83 0.60 22.18
C ILE A 376 24.83 0.29 23.30
N SER A 377 25.28 -0.97 23.41
CA SER A 377 26.34 -1.43 24.29
C SER A 377 27.01 -2.71 23.76
N ALA A 378 28.16 -3.07 24.34
CA ALA A 378 28.83 -4.34 24.04
C ALA A 378 28.05 -5.59 24.49
N LYS A 379 27.04 -5.44 25.36
CA LYS A 379 26.31 -6.54 26.01
C LYS A 379 24.92 -6.81 25.40
N ASP A 380 24.50 -6.03 24.40
CA ASP A 380 23.15 -6.16 23.85
C ASP A 380 23.00 -7.44 23.02
N ALA A 381 21.90 -8.14 23.26
CA ALA A 381 21.48 -9.29 22.46
C ALA A 381 20.74 -8.89 21.16
N VAL A 382 20.39 -7.62 21.01
CA VAL A 382 19.61 -7.06 19.90
C VAL A 382 20.47 -6.06 19.12
N GLY A 383 20.42 -6.15 17.80
CA GLY A 383 21.08 -5.22 16.90
C GLY A 383 22.34 -5.76 16.20
N GLY A 384 22.57 -5.29 14.97
CA GLY A 384 23.77 -5.63 14.19
C GLY A 384 23.72 -6.93 13.38
N THR A 385 22.55 -7.56 13.24
CA THR A 385 22.33 -8.73 12.37
C THR A 385 21.07 -8.54 11.54
N SER A 386 21.03 -7.52 10.68
CA SER A 386 20.01 -7.46 9.62
C SER A 386 20.35 -8.54 8.60
N THR A 387 19.59 -9.64 8.57
CA THR A 387 19.89 -10.80 7.72
C THR A 387 19.83 -10.49 6.23
N ASP A 388 19.05 -9.48 5.79
CA ASP A 388 19.13 -8.91 4.44
C ASP A 388 18.31 -7.59 4.31
N PRO A 389 18.94 -6.40 4.17
CA PRO A 389 18.23 -5.14 3.92
C PRO A 389 17.39 -5.13 2.63
N LEU A 390 17.77 -5.91 1.61
CA LEU A 390 17.00 -6.01 0.37
C LEU A 390 15.72 -6.82 0.57
N GLU A 391 15.77 -7.86 1.40
CA GLU A 391 14.59 -8.62 1.81
C GLU A 391 13.59 -7.71 2.54
N PHE A 392 14.07 -6.89 3.49
CA PHE A 392 13.22 -5.91 4.17
C PHE A 392 12.54 -4.95 3.18
N MET A 393 13.30 -4.39 2.23
CA MET A 393 12.74 -3.52 1.19
C MET A 393 11.68 -4.26 0.37
N ARG A 394 11.96 -5.50 -0.06
CA ARG A 394 11.04 -6.32 -0.84
C ARG A 394 9.72 -6.61 -0.12
N ILE A 395 9.80 -7.00 1.15
CA ILE A 395 8.63 -7.31 1.99
C ILE A 395 7.78 -6.06 2.24
N ASN A 396 8.43 -4.91 2.44
CA ASN A 396 7.70 -3.67 2.71
C ASN A 396 7.19 -3.03 1.44
N PHE A 397 8.08 -2.65 0.51
CA PHE A 397 7.77 -1.79 -0.64
C PHE A 397 6.84 -2.49 -1.65
N GLY A 398 6.84 -3.82 -1.69
CA GLY A 398 5.97 -4.62 -2.54
C GLY A 398 4.57 -4.90 -1.99
N HIS A 399 4.26 -4.47 -0.76
CA HIS A 399 2.97 -4.72 -0.13
C HIS A 399 1.94 -3.61 -0.38
N ASP A 400 0.66 -3.98 -0.45
CA ASP A 400 -0.48 -3.07 -0.53
C ASP A 400 -1.53 -3.57 0.47
N ALA A 401 -1.66 -2.86 1.60
CA ALA A 401 -2.51 -3.30 2.70
C ALA A 401 -3.99 -3.24 2.35
N HIS A 402 -4.40 -2.34 1.44
CA HIS A 402 -5.79 -2.27 0.97
C HIS A 402 -6.15 -3.53 0.20
N ASP A 403 -5.34 -3.88 -0.80
CA ASP A 403 -5.63 -5.01 -1.68
C ASP A 403 -5.52 -6.34 -0.93
N PHE A 404 -4.54 -6.45 -0.02
CA PHE A 404 -4.42 -7.60 0.88
C PHE A 404 -5.65 -7.78 1.78
N ALA A 405 -6.08 -6.71 2.46
CA ALA A 405 -7.25 -6.75 3.35
C ALA A 405 -8.56 -6.98 2.58
N THR A 406 -8.72 -6.36 1.40
CA THR A 406 -9.85 -6.60 0.50
C THR A 406 -9.90 -8.07 0.08
N ASN A 407 -8.75 -8.67 -0.25
CA ASN A 407 -8.68 -10.08 -0.59
C ASN A 407 -9.09 -10.94 0.62
N MET A 408 -8.56 -10.67 1.82
CA MET A 408 -8.93 -11.38 3.04
C MET A 408 -10.43 -11.28 3.36
N LEU A 409 -11.05 -10.11 3.18
CA LEU A 409 -12.48 -9.93 3.33
C LEU A 409 -13.27 -10.81 2.36
N ARG A 410 -12.89 -10.78 1.08
CA ARG A 410 -13.55 -11.58 0.04
C ARG A 410 -13.46 -13.06 0.35
N LYS A 411 -12.28 -13.51 0.73
CA LYS A 411 -12.01 -14.88 1.18
C LYS A 411 -12.94 -15.28 2.32
N HIS A 412 -13.04 -14.44 3.36
CA HIS A 412 -13.95 -14.66 4.48
C HIS A 412 -15.42 -14.73 4.06
N LEU A 413 -15.87 -13.79 3.22
CA LEU A 413 -17.24 -13.78 2.72
C LEU A 413 -17.55 -15.02 1.85
N ALA A 414 -16.62 -15.41 0.97
CA ALA A 414 -16.74 -16.60 0.13
C ALA A 414 -16.80 -17.90 0.95
N SER A 415 -16.06 -17.98 2.06
CA SER A 415 -16.10 -19.15 2.96
C SER A 415 -17.47 -19.38 3.62
N ARG A 416 -18.33 -18.36 3.65
CA ARG A 416 -19.72 -18.47 4.15
C ARG A 416 -20.72 -18.92 3.09
N ILE A 417 -20.28 -19.03 1.83
CA ILE A 417 -21.11 -19.49 0.73
C ILE A 417 -20.98 -21.01 0.64
N THR A 418 -22.11 -21.70 0.53
CA THR A 418 -22.21 -23.17 0.54
C THR A 418 -21.49 -23.87 -0.62
N ASN A 419 -21.10 -23.11 -1.66
CA ASN A 419 -20.26 -23.56 -2.77
C ASN A 419 -19.24 -22.46 -3.14
N PRO A 420 -18.12 -22.35 -2.40
CA PRO A 420 -17.08 -21.34 -2.67
C PRO A 420 -16.49 -21.48 -4.07
N ASP A 421 -16.42 -22.72 -4.57
CA ASP A 421 -15.95 -23.03 -5.92
C ASP A 421 -16.87 -22.45 -7.00
N ALA A 422 -18.13 -22.12 -6.71
CA ALA A 422 -19.03 -21.44 -7.66
C ALA A 422 -18.68 -19.97 -7.92
N LEU A 423 -17.97 -19.29 -7.01
CA LEU A 423 -17.43 -17.94 -7.24
C LEU A 423 -16.12 -17.98 -8.05
N CYS A 424 -15.34 -19.05 -7.86
CA CYS A 424 -14.04 -19.24 -8.49
C CYS A 424 -14.13 -19.98 -9.84
N SER A 425 -15.15 -20.80 -10.05
CA SER A 425 -15.46 -21.45 -11.33
C SER A 425 -15.83 -20.45 -12.41
N VAL A 426 -16.23 -19.23 -12.02
CA VAL A 426 -16.47 -18.12 -12.95
C VAL A 426 -15.17 -17.63 -13.56
N PHE A 427 -13.98 -17.96 -13.02
CA PHE A 427 -12.64 -17.56 -13.45
C PHE A 427 -11.64 -18.71 -13.27
N GLY A 428 -11.71 -19.69 -14.17
CA GLY A 428 -10.97 -20.95 -14.07
C GLY A 428 -9.50 -20.89 -14.53
N PRO A 429 -8.63 -21.78 -14.03
CA PRO A 429 -7.31 -22.02 -14.61
C PRO A 429 -7.48 -22.69 -15.98
N SER A 430 -7.05 -22.01 -17.04
CA SER A 430 -7.07 -22.55 -18.39
C SER A 430 -5.65 -22.86 -18.86
N ASN A 431 -5.49 -23.85 -19.72
CA ASN A 431 -4.33 -23.90 -20.62
C ASN A 431 -4.19 -22.55 -21.35
N PRO A 432 -3.00 -22.15 -21.85
CA PRO A 432 -2.85 -20.93 -22.63
C PRO A 432 -3.71 -20.97 -23.90
N LEU A 433 -4.98 -20.57 -23.75
CA LEU A 433 -6.02 -20.57 -24.79
C LEU A 433 -5.73 -19.52 -25.85
N ILE A 434 -5.02 -18.47 -25.45
CA ILE A 434 -4.71 -17.32 -26.30
C ILE A 434 -3.25 -17.39 -26.81
N LEU A 435 -2.42 -18.25 -26.20
CA LEU A 435 -1.01 -18.46 -26.56
C LEU A 435 -0.70 -19.97 -26.73
N GLY A 436 -1.46 -20.66 -27.60
CA GLY A 436 -1.11 -21.97 -28.15
C GLY A 436 -0.54 -23.02 -27.17
N ALA A 437 -1.37 -23.55 -26.27
CA ALA A 437 -1.06 -24.83 -25.60
C ALA A 437 -1.19 -26.01 -26.59
N PRO A 438 -0.32 -27.03 -26.54
CA PRO A 438 -0.37 -28.19 -27.45
C PRO A 438 -1.66 -29.02 -27.35
N ASP A 439 -2.30 -29.09 -26.18
CA ASP A 439 -3.35 -30.10 -25.89
C ASP A 439 -4.80 -29.60 -25.98
N SER A 440 -5.07 -28.30 -26.22
CA SER A 440 -6.44 -27.75 -26.32
C SER A 440 -7.06 -27.87 -27.73
N GLN A 441 -6.41 -28.58 -28.65
CA GLN A 441 -6.75 -28.64 -30.08
C GLN A 441 -8.11 -29.32 -30.38
N ALA A 442 -8.69 -30.08 -29.44
CA ALA A 442 -9.88 -30.88 -29.69
C ALA A 442 -11.19 -30.06 -29.85
N ILE A 443 -11.29 -28.88 -29.22
CA ILE A 443 -12.49 -28.02 -29.25
C ILE A 443 -12.24 -26.73 -30.07
N LEU A 444 -11.00 -26.24 -30.12
CA LEU A 444 -10.68 -24.88 -30.60
C LEU A 444 -9.94 -24.81 -31.94
N GLY A 445 -9.72 -25.94 -32.60
CA GLY A 445 -9.04 -26.01 -33.90
C GLY A 445 -7.58 -25.53 -33.89
N SER A 446 -6.86 -25.78 -35.00
CA SER A 446 -5.50 -25.30 -35.20
C SER A 446 -5.50 -23.77 -35.36
N PRO A 447 -4.70 -22.99 -34.62
CA PRO A 447 -4.77 -21.54 -34.66
C PRO A 447 -4.44 -21.00 -36.05
N SER A 448 -5.45 -20.51 -36.76
CA SER A 448 -5.33 -19.77 -38.01
C SER A 448 -6.00 -18.41 -37.85
N GLN A 449 -5.47 -17.52 -36.99
CA GLN A 449 -5.57 -16.06 -37.14
C GLN A 449 -4.93 -15.17 -36.07
N ARG A 450 -4.88 -13.88 -36.44
CA ARG A 450 -4.36 -12.66 -35.79
C ARG A 450 -4.54 -12.64 -34.27
N LEU A 451 -3.43 -12.81 -33.56
CA LEU A 451 -3.30 -12.52 -32.14
C LEU A 451 -2.82 -11.08 -31.97
N LEU A 452 -3.55 -10.26 -31.23
CA LEU A 452 -3.02 -9.03 -30.65
C LEU A 452 -2.86 -9.22 -29.14
N GLU A 453 -1.63 -9.09 -28.66
CA GLU A 453 -1.26 -9.16 -27.26
C GLU A 453 -0.73 -7.79 -26.81
N ILE A 454 -1.31 -7.24 -25.75
CA ILE A 454 -0.87 -5.99 -25.14
C ILE A 454 -0.41 -6.33 -23.73
N GLU A 455 0.90 -6.48 -23.56
CA GLU A 455 1.55 -6.72 -22.27
C GLU A 455 1.66 -5.39 -21.51
N PHE A 456 1.18 -5.39 -20.28
CA PHE A 456 1.24 -4.27 -19.36
C PHE A 456 1.70 -4.73 -17.98
N ARG A 457 2.20 -3.77 -17.19
CA ARG A 457 2.53 -4.00 -15.79
C ARG A 457 1.33 -3.64 -14.94
N ALA A 458 0.99 -4.53 -14.00
CA ALA A 458 -0.02 -4.28 -12.99
C ALA A 458 0.48 -4.66 -11.60
N ARG A 459 -0.10 -4.03 -10.57
CA ARG A 459 0.29 -4.27 -9.17
C ARG A 459 0.09 -5.75 -8.84
N ARG A 460 1.13 -6.40 -8.34
CA ARG A 460 1.13 -7.83 -8.02
C ARG A 460 -0.03 -8.19 -7.08
N ASN A 461 -0.15 -7.47 -5.97
CA ASN A 461 -1.16 -7.76 -4.94
C ASN A 461 -2.59 -7.51 -5.46
N TYR A 462 -2.76 -6.60 -6.43
CA TYR A 462 -4.04 -6.37 -7.09
C TYR A 462 -4.42 -7.54 -8.00
N LEU A 463 -3.46 -8.00 -8.82
CA LEU A 463 -3.62 -9.18 -9.68
C LEU A 463 -3.92 -10.45 -8.85
N GLU A 464 -3.33 -10.59 -7.66
CA GLU A 464 -3.62 -11.69 -6.74
C GLU A 464 -5.10 -11.74 -6.31
N THR A 465 -5.83 -10.62 -6.38
CA THR A 465 -7.26 -10.60 -6.05
C THR A 465 -8.17 -11.22 -7.11
N PHE A 466 -7.60 -11.60 -8.26
CA PHE A 466 -8.29 -12.34 -9.30
C PHE A 466 -8.09 -13.86 -9.19
N LEU A 467 -7.12 -14.34 -8.40
CA LEU A 467 -6.74 -15.75 -8.37
C LEU A 467 -7.85 -16.67 -7.82
N PRO A 468 -7.93 -17.93 -8.28
CA PRO A 468 -9.07 -18.81 -8.04
C PRO A 468 -9.06 -19.48 -6.67
N ARG A 469 -7.90 -19.55 -5.97
CA ARG A 469 -7.83 -20.15 -4.63
C ARG A 469 -7.39 -19.15 -3.57
N MET A 470 -7.81 -19.44 -2.35
CA MET A 470 -7.51 -18.66 -1.15
C MET A 470 -6.00 -18.57 -0.85
N ASP A 471 -5.23 -19.56 -1.28
CA ASP A 471 -3.80 -19.72 -1.04
C ASP A 471 -2.91 -19.32 -2.23
N SER A 472 -3.46 -19.18 -3.44
CA SER A 472 -2.69 -18.84 -4.63
C SER A 472 -1.97 -17.48 -4.52
N ARG A 473 -0.75 -17.40 -5.08
CA ARG A 473 0.12 -16.21 -5.11
C ARG A 473 0.82 -16.05 -6.45
N ILE A 474 1.26 -14.84 -6.75
CA ILE A 474 2.08 -14.53 -7.94
C ILE A 474 3.55 -14.50 -7.55
N ALA A 475 4.36 -15.33 -8.20
CA ALA A 475 5.80 -15.36 -7.99
C ALA A 475 6.48 -14.20 -8.75
N SER A 476 6.54 -13.01 -8.14
CA SER A 476 7.29 -11.86 -8.65
C SER A 476 8.22 -11.29 -7.57
N PRO A 477 9.48 -10.91 -7.92
CA PRO A 477 10.45 -10.38 -6.98
C PRO A 477 10.12 -8.96 -6.47
N GLY A 478 9.17 -8.24 -7.08
CA GLY A 478 8.85 -6.85 -6.74
C GLY A 478 7.36 -6.59 -6.50
N GLY A 479 6.95 -5.31 -6.57
CA GLY A 479 5.55 -4.89 -6.43
C GLY A 479 4.73 -4.96 -7.73
N TRP A 480 5.41 -5.17 -8.87
CA TRP A 480 4.80 -5.32 -10.18
C TRP A 480 4.76 -6.77 -10.65
N SER A 481 3.76 -7.11 -11.46
CA SER A 481 3.75 -8.32 -12.29
C SER A 481 3.24 -7.98 -13.69
N LYS A 482 3.51 -8.86 -14.65
CA LYS A 482 3.05 -8.73 -16.03
C LYS A 482 1.67 -9.37 -16.20
N ALA A 483 0.84 -8.73 -17.00
CA ALA A 483 -0.41 -9.27 -17.51
C ALA A 483 -0.58 -8.82 -18.97
N SER A 484 -1.35 -9.57 -19.75
CA SER A 484 -1.64 -9.23 -21.15
C SER A 484 -3.13 -9.18 -21.39
N TRP A 485 -3.58 -8.19 -22.17
CA TRP A 485 -4.84 -8.31 -22.88
C TRP A 485 -4.58 -8.97 -24.21
N ALA A 486 -5.33 -10.02 -24.51
CA ALA A 486 -5.10 -10.81 -25.70
C ALA A 486 -6.41 -10.95 -26.49
N VAL A 487 -6.36 -10.55 -27.77
CA VAL A 487 -7.45 -10.65 -28.72
C VAL A 487 -7.12 -11.74 -29.74
N ARG A 488 -8.00 -12.72 -29.88
CA ARG A 488 -7.88 -13.81 -30.85
C ARG A 488 -9.13 -13.91 -31.69
N ARG A 489 -8.94 -14.05 -33.00
CA ARG A 489 -10.00 -14.41 -33.95
C ARG A 489 -9.89 -15.88 -34.29
N ILE A 490 -10.98 -16.62 -34.19
CA ILE A 490 -11.08 -18.04 -34.47
C ILE A 490 -11.90 -18.19 -35.74
N GLN A 491 -11.32 -18.79 -36.77
CA GLN A 491 -11.99 -18.98 -38.05
C GLN A 491 -13.05 -20.09 -37.99
N PRO A 492 -14.09 -20.05 -38.86
CA PRO A 492 -15.09 -21.11 -38.92
C PRO A 492 -14.47 -22.50 -39.10
N ALA A 493 -13.37 -22.63 -39.87
CA ALA A 493 -12.68 -23.89 -40.08
C ALA A 493 -12.09 -24.49 -38.79
N GLU A 494 -11.72 -23.66 -37.82
CA GLU A 494 -11.20 -24.07 -36.51
C GLU A 494 -12.30 -24.56 -35.58
N TRP A 495 -13.49 -23.98 -35.72
CA TRP A 495 -14.66 -24.33 -34.91
C TRP A 495 -15.71 -25.12 -35.72
N LYS A 496 -15.26 -26.10 -36.51
CA LYS A 496 -16.11 -27.06 -37.23
C LYS A 496 -17.25 -26.44 -38.07
N GLY A 497 -17.06 -25.21 -38.56
CA GLY A 497 -18.00 -24.50 -39.42
C GLY A 497 -19.00 -23.57 -38.71
N HIS A 498 -18.94 -23.42 -37.38
CA HIS A 498 -19.91 -22.65 -36.59
C HIS A 498 -19.74 -21.11 -36.64
N GLY A 499 -19.17 -20.59 -37.73
CA GLY A 499 -18.94 -19.16 -37.91
C GLY A 499 -17.67 -18.64 -37.23
N GLU A 500 -17.37 -17.37 -37.47
CA GLU A 500 -16.18 -16.70 -36.95
C GLU A 500 -16.44 -16.21 -35.52
N ILE A 501 -15.44 -16.36 -34.65
CA ILE A 501 -15.54 -15.97 -33.24
C ILE A 501 -14.41 -15.00 -32.90
N THR A 502 -14.72 -13.96 -32.13
CA THR A 502 -13.71 -13.09 -31.54
C THR A 502 -13.68 -13.32 -30.03
N VAL A 503 -12.49 -13.54 -29.48
CA VAL A 503 -12.27 -13.72 -28.05
C VAL A 503 -11.30 -12.65 -27.54
N VAL A 504 -11.66 -11.98 -26.45
CA VAL A 504 -10.81 -11.02 -25.74
C VAL A 504 -10.63 -11.51 -24.30
N GLY A 505 -9.39 -11.74 -23.86
CA GLY A 505 -9.11 -12.22 -22.51
C GLY A 505 -8.03 -11.41 -21.81
N LEU A 506 -8.13 -11.33 -20.48
CA LEU A 506 -7.02 -10.91 -19.63
C LEU A 506 -6.23 -12.17 -19.26
N CYS A 507 -4.92 -12.14 -19.44
CA CYS A 507 -3.98 -13.20 -19.09
C CYS A 507 -3.04 -12.70 -17.99
N ILE A 508 -2.92 -13.42 -16.88
CA ILE A 508 -1.95 -13.13 -15.81
C ILE A 508 -0.83 -14.16 -15.87
N PHE A 509 0.41 -13.68 -16.08
CA PHE A 509 1.61 -14.53 -16.14
C PHE A 509 2.15 -14.84 -14.74
N ASN A 510 2.94 -15.91 -14.63
CA ASN A 510 3.56 -16.41 -13.38
C ASN A 510 2.56 -16.94 -12.33
N SER A 511 1.46 -17.55 -12.77
CA SER A 511 0.32 -17.80 -11.90
C SER A 511 0.38 -19.17 -11.21
N ILE A 512 0.44 -19.10 -9.87
CA ILE A 512 0.06 -20.11 -8.90
C ILE A 512 1.19 -21.09 -8.49
N LEU A 513 1.88 -20.74 -7.40
CA LEU A 513 2.35 -21.73 -6.43
C LEU A 513 1.12 -22.19 -5.63
N SER A 514 0.40 -23.21 -6.10
CA SER A 514 -0.44 -23.98 -5.18
C SER A 514 0.48 -24.90 -4.39
N PRO A 515 0.17 -25.27 -3.14
CA PRO A 515 1.01 -26.15 -2.33
C PRO A 515 1.41 -27.46 -3.05
N ASP A 516 0.62 -27.86 -4.06
CA ASP A 516 0.69 -29.15 -4.74
C ASP A 516 1.25 -29.07 -6.18
N GLN A 517 1.67 -27.89 -6.69
CA GLN A 517 2.11 -27.73 -8.08
C GLN A 517 3.55 -27.21 -8.23
N THR A 518 4.27 -27.79 -9.20
CA THR A 518 5.70 -27.56 -9.43
C THR A 518 6.01 -26.59 -10.57
N GLU A 519 5.05 -26.29 -11.45
CA GLU A 519 5.26 -25.42 -12.62
C GLU A 519 4.27 -24.25 -12.65
N PRO A 520 4.73 -23.03 -12.97
CA PRO A 520 3.87 -21.85 -13.09
C PRO A 520 2.90 -22.03 -14.26
N LYS A 521 1.61 -21.77 -14.02
CA LYS A 521 0.58 -21.75 -15.07
C LYS A 521 0.24 -20.31 -15.45
N GLU A 522 -0.51 -20.12 -16.52
CA GLU A 522 -1.17 -18.85 -16.83
C GLU A 522 -2.62 -18.89 -16.34
N PHE A 523 -3.15 -17.74 -15.93
CA PHE A 523 -4.50 -17.64 -15.40
C PHE A 523 -5.28 -16.59 -16.15
N ASN A 524 -6.48 -16.97 -16.62
CA ASN A 524 -7.36 -16.10 -17.39
C ASN A 524 -8.55 -15.66 -16.53
N PRO A 525 -8.41 -14.56 -15.76
CA PRO A 525 -9.42 -14.08 -14.83
C PRO A 525 -10.65 -13.47 -15.48
N VAL A 526 -10.74 -13.39 -16.81
CA VAL A 526 -11.96 -13.04 -17.55
C VAL A 526 -11.74 -13.28 -19.03
N ILE A 527 -12.75 -13.85 -19.70
CA ILE A 527 -12.78 -14.02 -21.15
C ILE A 527 -14.09 -13.41 -21.66
N PHE A 528 -14.03 -12.67 -22.76
CA PHE A 528 -15.15 -12.04 -23.45
C PHE A 528 -15.26 -12.61 -24.86
N CYS A 529 -16.48 -12.83 -25.34
CA CYS A 529 -16.78 -13.41 -26.64
C CYS A 529 -18.05 -12.81 -27.24
N ASP A 530 -18.10 -12.68 -28.56
CA ASP A 530 -19.25 -12.19 -29.33
C ASP A 530 -20.20 -13.28 -29.84
N ASN A 531 -19.88 -14.55 -29.58
CA ASN A 531 -20.66 -15.69 -30.06
C ASN A 531 -21.33 -16.45 -28.89
N ALA A 532 -22.68 -16.50 -28.90
CA ALA A 532 -23.48 -17.12 -27.85
C ALA A 532 -23.35 -18.66 -27.80
N GLU A 533 -23.32 -19.32 -28.96
CA GLU A 533 -23.14 -20.77 -29.04
C GLU A 533 -21.77 -21.18 -28.49
N PHE A 534 -20.72 -20.41 -28.81
CA PHE A 534 -19.39 -20.63 -28.29
C PHE A 534 -19.34 -20.46 -26.77
N VAL A 535 -20.01 -19.44 -26.23
CA VAL A 535 -20.08 -19.22 -24.78
C VAL A 535 -20.74 -20.40 -24.07
N ILE A 536 -21.81 -20.97 -24.65
CA ILE A 536 -22.48 -22.15 -24.10
C ILE A 536 -21.54 -23.35 -24.14
N ALA A 537 -20.97 -23.68 -25.30
CA ALA A 537 -20.07 -24.80 -25.46
C ALA A 537 -18.82 -24.69 -24.56
N ALA A 538 -18.21 -23.51 -24.50
CA ALA A 538 -17.03 -23.26 -23.66
C ALA A 538 -17.34 -23.39 -22.15
N ARG A 539 -18.56 -23.06 -21.71
CA ARG A 539 -18.98 -23.26 -20.31
C ARG A 539 -19.32 -24.71 -20.01
N GLU A 540 -20.02 -25.38 -20.91
CA GLU A 540 -20.48 -26.76 -20.70
C GLU A 540 -19.35 -27.79 -20.86
N GLU A 541 -18.50 -27.63 -21.86
CA GLU A 541 -17.46 -28.62 -22.22
C GLU A 541 -16.12 -28.33 -21.54
N LEU A 542 -15.77 -27.05 -21.36
CA LEU A 542 -14.45 -26.62 -20.90
C LEU A 542 -14.47 -25.87 -19.56
N ASN A 543 -15.66 -25.62 -19.00
CA ASN A 543 -15.83 -24.86 -17.77
C ASN A 543 -15.11 -23.50 -17.80
N LEU A 544 -15.15 -22.82 -18.97
CA LEU A 544 -14.41 -21.58 -19.17
C LEU A 544 -15.13 -20.36 -18.61
N PRO A 545 -14.36 -19.39 -18.08
CA PRO A 545 -14.86 -18.16 -17.51
C PRO A 545 -15.21 -17.09 -18.55
N ILE A 546 -16.12 -17.45 -19.46
CA ILE A 546 -16.40 -16.69 -20.68
C ILE A 546 -17.72 -15.92 -20.59
N LEU A 547 -17.71 -14.68 -21.07
CA LEU A 547 -18.82 -13.74 -21.03
C LEU A 547 -19.24 -13.32 -22.44
N LEU A 548 -20.54 -13.38 -22.70
CA LEU A 548 -21.11 -12.91 -23.96
C LEU A 548 -21.23 -11.37 -23.96
N VAL A 549 -20.53 -10.71 -24.87
CA VAL A 549 -20.53 -9.25 -25.06
C VAL A 549 -20.45 -8.90 -26.53
N ASP A 550 -20.84 -7.69 -26.90
CA ASP A 550 -20.71 -7.20 -28.27
C ASP A 550 -19.26 -6.68 -28.47
N LEU A 551 -18.50 -7.31 -29.36
CA LEU A 551 -17.13 -6.92 -29.69
C LEU A 551 -17.12 -6.12 -30.99
N LYS A 552 -16.60 -4.88 -30.94
CA LYS A 552 -16.48 -4.01 -32.12
C LYS A 552 -15.02 -3.67 -32.39
N GLU A 553 -14.48 -4.33 -33.39
CA GLU A 553 -13.12 -4.13 -33.87
C GLU A 553 -13.06 -3.06 -34.98
N ARG A 554 -12.05 -2.18 -34.92
CA ARG A 554 -11.78 -1.16 -35.93
C ARG A 554 -10.28 -0.98 -36.15
N PHE A 555 -9.90 -0.77 -37.40
CA PHE A 555 -8.56 -0.35 -37.81
C PHE A 555 -8.63 1.02 -38.48
N ILE A 556 -7.85 1.98 -38.01
CA ILE A 556 -7.72 3.33 -38.60
C ILE A 556 -6.26 3.57 -38.92
N GLY A 557 -5.84 3.21 -40.14
CA GLY A 557 -4.43 3.21 -40.53
C GLY A 557 -3.63 2.23 -39.68
N ALA A 558 -2.65 2.74 -38.94
CA ALA A 558 -1.84 2.02 -37.95
C ALA A 558 -2.56 1.75 -36.62
N GLN A 559 -3.69 2.42 -36.35
CA GLN A 559 -4.33 2.35 -35.04
C GLN A 559 -5.32 1.18 -34.97
N TYR A 560 -5.21 0.38 -33.92
CA TYR A 560 -6.15 -0.65 -33.52
C TYR A 560 -7.09 -0.15 -32.42
N GLN A 561 -8.38 -0.42 -32.57
CA GLN A 561 -9.37 -0.20 -31.51
C GLN A 561 -10.30 -1.41 -31.39
N MET A 562 -10.46 -1.92 -30.17
CA MET A 562 -11.46 -2.93 -29.82
C MET A 562 -12.36 -2.39 -28.71
N LYS A 563 -13.67 -2.29 -28.98
CA LYS A 563 -14.67 -1.90 -27.97
C LYS A 563 -15.44 -3.13 -27.49
N LEU A 564 -15.59 -3.25 -26.17
CA LEU A 564 -16.45 -4.24 -25.55
C LEU A 564 -17.72 -3.52 -25.08
N GLU A 565 -18.85 -3.93 -25.63
CA GLU A 565 -20.16 -3.34 -25.39
C GLU A 565 -21.15 -4.38 -24.84
N ARG A 566 -22.13 -3.90 -24.07
CA ARG A 566 -23.30 -4.70 -23.69
C ARG A 566 -24.52 -3.81 -23.71
N SER A 567 -25.55 -4.20 -24.46
CA SER A 567 -26.80 -3.45 -24.58
C SER A 567 -26.57 -1.98 -24.98
N GLY A 568 -25.60 -1.74 -25.88
CA GLY A 568 -25.25 -0.41 -26.37
C GLY A 568 -24.35 0.43 -25.47
N HIS A 569 -23.93 -0.08 -24.30
CA HIS A 569 -22.98 0.61 -23.42
C HIS A 569 -21.58 0.03 -23.55
N THR A 570 -20.61 0.88 -23.92
CA THR A 570 -19.18 0.52 -23.89
C THR A 570 -18.64 0.56 -22.47
N PHE A 571 -18.15 -0.58 -21.97
CA PHE A 571 -17.54 -0.66 -20.64
C PHE A 571 -16.02 -0.79 -20.69
N MET A 572 -15.44 -1.18 -21.82
CA MET A 572 -14.00 -1.30 -22.03
C MET A 572 -13.63 -0.95 -23.48
N GLU A 573 -12.50 -0.26 -23.66
CA GLU A 573 -11.88 -0.07 -24.96
C GLU A 573 -10.38 -0.35 -24.90
N ILE A 574 -9.90 -1.16 -25.83
CA ILE A 574 -8.49 -1.47 -26.03
C ILE A 574 -8.00 -0.67 -27.23
N HIS A 575 -6.88 0.03 -27.07
CA HIS A 575 -6.24 0.85 -28.10
C HIS A 575 -4.78 0.43 -28.28
N ALA A 576 -4.32 0.28 -29.51
CA ALA A 576 -2.91 0.00 -29.80
C ALA A 576 -2.46 0.71 -31.08
N ASP A 577 -1.25 1.29 -31.06
CA ASP A 577 -0.61 1.84 -32.25
C ASP A 577 0.29 0.77 -32.89
N LEU A 578 -0.10 0.31 -34.07
CA LEU A 578 0.58 -0.70 -34.86
C LEU A 578 1.42 0.01 -35.94
N ALA A 579 2.74 0.17 -35.73
CA ALA A 579 3.62 0.97 -36.59
C ALA A 579 3.50 0.70 -38.12
N ALA A 580 3.75 1.72 -38.93
CA ALA A 580 3.51 1.74 -40.38
C ALA A 580 4.24 0.66 -41.23
N ASN A 581 5.24 -0.04 -40.68
CA ASN A 581 5.97 -1.14 -41.34
C ASN A 581 5.41 -2.54 -41.01
N HIS A 582 4.17 -2.66 -40.56
CA HIS A 582 3.50 -3.95 -40.41
C HIS A 582 3.37 -4.66 -41.77
N GLN A 583 4.34 -5.51 -42.10
CA GLN A 583 4.13 -6.62 -43.00
C GLN A 583 3.65 -7.83 -42.19
N ASN A 584 2.62 -8.50 -42.69
CA ASN A 584 2.05 -9.69 -42.10
C ASN A 584 3.14 -10.74 -41.81
N GLY A 585 3.34 -11.13 -40.55
CA GLY A 585 4.02 -12.38 -40.21
C GLY A 585 5.35 -12.33 -39.43
N GLU A 586 5.89 -11.16 -39.05
CA GLU A 586 7.09 -11.13 -38.20
C GLU A 586 6.82 -10.57 -36.79
N SER A 587 7.44 -11.21 -35.79
CA SER A 587 7.47 -10.76 -34.40
C SER A 587 8.20 -9.42 -34.32
N GLY A 588 7.46 -8.32 -34.18
CA GLY A 588 8.04 -7.00 -33.97
C GLY A 588 8.71 -6.91 -32.60
N THR A 589 9.98 -6.50 -32.59
CA THR A 589 10.64 -5.97 -31.39
C THR A 589 10.17 -4.54 -31.14
N ASP A 590 9.88 -4.27 -29.86
CA ASP A 590 9.69 -2.99 -29.20
C ASP A 590 9.45 -1.79 -30.12
N LEU A 591 8.17 -1.57 -30.47
CA LEU A 591 7.73 -0.47 -31.32
C LEU A 591 7.27 0.67 -30.42
N GLY A 592 7.95 1.81 -30.48
CA GLY A 592 7.70 3.01 -29.67
C GLY A 592 6.33 3.70 -29.85
N GLY A 593 5.31 2.99 -30.33
CA GLY A 593 3.91 3.41 -30.30
C GLY A 593 3.28 3.11 -28.94
N LYS A 594 2.53 4.07 -28.39
CA LYS A 594 1.84 3.86 -27.11
C LYS A 594 0.66 2.91 -27.34
N SER A 595 0.61 1.79 -26.63
CA SER A 595 -0.59 0.96 -26.51
C SER A 595 -1.23 1.20 -25.15
N TRP A 596 -2.55 1.24 -25.05
CA TRP A 596 -3.21 1.44 -23.77
C TRP A 596 -4.57 0.76 -23.75
N VAL A 597 -4.96 0.30 -22.57
CA VAL A 597 -6.32 -0.18 -22.32
C VAL A 597 -7.02 0.84 -21.46
N SER A 598 -8.24 1.17 -21.84
CA SER A 598 -9.09 2.10 -21.11
C SER A 598 -10.36 1.39 -20.69
N LEU A 599 -10.81 1.72 -19.48
CA LEU A 599 -12.03 1.16 -18.89
C LEU A 599 -13.00 2.28 -18.59
N THR A 600 -14.24 2.10 -18.99
CA THR A 600 -15.31 3.06 -18.70
C THR A 600 -15.88 2.77 -17.32
N LEU A 601 -15.92 3.79 -16.46
CA LEU A 601 -16.57 3.72 -15.16
C LEU A 601 -18.09 3.73 -15.33
N LEU A 602 -18.68 2.54 -15.49
CA LEU A 602 -20.11 2.35 -15.33
C LEU A 602 -20.45 2.25 -13.83
N LYS A 603 -21.60 2.80 -13.43
CA LYS A 603 -22.09 2.69 -12.05
C LYS A 603 -22.30 1.20 -11.70
N PRO A 604 -22.00 0.73 -10.48
CA PRO A 604 -22.19 -0.67 -10.10
C PRO A 604 -23.59 -1.20 -10.41
N ASP A 605 -24.64 -0.42 -10.13
CA ASP A 605 -26.03 -0.82 -10.42
C ASP A 605 -26.29 -0.97 -11.92
N VAL A 606 -25.63 -0.17 -12.75
CA VAL A 606 -25.70 -0.27 -14.21
C VAL A 606 -24.94 -1.51 -14.68
N VAL A 607 -23.78 -1.80 -14.10
CA VAL A 607 -23.03 -3.01 -14.42
C VAL A 607 -23.81 -4.26 -14.04
N GLU A 608 -24.41 -4.29 -12.85
CA GLU A 608 -25.22 -5.43 -12.40
C GLU A 608 -26.49 -5.59 -13.24
N ALA A 609 -27.12 -4.49 -13.66
CA ALA A 609 -28.26 -4.54 -14.58
C ALA A 609 -27.89 -5.05 -15.99
N LEU A 610 -26.70 -4.69 -16.49
CA LEU A 610 -26.22 -5.09 -17.82
C LEU A 610 -25.60 -6.50 -17.83
N LEU A 611 -24.95 -6.87 -16.74
CA LEU A 611 -24.17 -8.09 -16.54
C LEU A 611 -24.40 -8.63 -15.12
N PRO A 612 -25.56 -9.26 -14.85
CA PRO A 612 -25.89 -9.78 -13.53
C PRO A 612 -24.82 -10.77 -13.02
N GLY A 613 -24.42 -10.63 -11.76
CA GLY A 613 -23.37 -11.42 -11.12
C GLY A 613 -21.93 -11.01 -11.49
N LEU A 614 -21.74 -9.98 -12.30
CA LEU A 614 -20.43 -9.61 -12.86
C LEU A 614 -19.99 -8.18 -12.49
N ALA A 615 -20.78 -7.42 -11.73
CA ALA A 615 -20.35 -6.13 -11.20
C ALA A 615 -19.03 -6.21 -10.43
N ASN A 616 -18.82 -7.30 -9.69
CA ASN A 616 -17.56 -7.57 -9.00
C ASN A 616 -16.37 -7.78 -9.93
N VAL A 617 -16.58 -8.30 -11.14
CA VAL A 617 -15.51 -8.61 -12.10
C VAL A 617 -15.13 -7.35 -12.85
N ILE A 618 -16.12 -6.68 -13.42
CA ILE A 618 -15.92 -5.42 -14.14
C ILE A 618 -15.39 -4.33 -13.19
N GLY A 619 -15.90 -4.24 -11.96
CA GLY A 619 -15.36 -3.36 -10.93
C GLY A 619 -13.91 -3.67 -10.57
N ARG A 620 -13.51 -4.95 -10.59
CA ARG A 620 -12.09 -5.35 -10.44
C ARG A 620 -11.25 -4.98 -11.66
N LEU A 621 -11.77 -5.03 -12.88
CA LEU A 621 -10.98 -4.60 -14.03
C LEU A 621 -10.66 -3.10 -13.92
N GLN A 622 -11.59 -2.27 -13.45
CA GLN A 622 -11.42 -0.82 -13.34
C GLN A 622 -10.24 -0.38 -12.44
N GLY A 623 -9.80 -1.22 -11.50
CA GLY A 623 -8.65 -0.93 -10.65
C GLY A 623 -7.29 -1.37 -11.21
N LEU A 624 -7.25 -1.98 -12.40
CA LEU A 624 -6.00 -2.28 -13.10
C LEU A 624 -5.34 -0.96 -13.54
N ASP A 625 -4.15 -0.70 -13.04
CA ASP A 625 -3.31 0.37 -13.56
C ASP A 625 -2.66 -0.13 -14.85
N MET A 626 -3.12 0.39 -15.99
CA MET A 626 -2.70 -0.02 -17.34
C MET A 626 -1.95 1.10 -18.06
N LYS A 627 -1.45 2.10 -17.32
CA LYS A 627 -0.85 3.31 -17.88
C LYS A 627 0.61 3.15 -18.34
N ASP A 628 1.29 2.08 -17.91
CA ASP A 628 2.63 1.70 -18.33
C ASP A 628 2.59 0.42 -19.20
N PRO A 629 2.29 0.56 -20.52
CA PRO A 629 2.43 -0.55 -21.45
C PRO A 629 3.90 -0.97 -21.56
N VAL A 630 4.16 -2.27 -21.55
CA VAL A 630 5.53 -2.79 -21.66
C VAL A 630 5.83 -3.19 -23.09
N ILE A 631 4.96 -3.96 -23.75
CA ILE A 631 5.13 -4.40 -25.14
C ILE A 631 3.75 -4.69 -25.75
N ALA A 632 3.48 -4.21 -26.97
CA ALA A 632 2.40 -4.76 -27.80
C ALA A 632 3.00 -5.74 -28.83
N ARG A 633 2.56 -7.00 -28.82
CA ARG A 633 2.93 -8.03 -29.80
C ARG A 633 1.71 -8.37 -30.64
N SER A 634 1.81 -8.25 -31.96
CA SER A 634 0.84 -8.91 -32.85
C SER A 634 1.52 -10.10 -33.51
N LYS A 635 0.96 -11.31 -33.37
CA LYS A 635 1.44 -12.48 -34.10
C LYS A 635 0.39 -12.88 -35.13
N LEU A 636 0.75 -12.73 -36.40
CA LEU A 636 0.04 -13.35 -37.53
C LEU A 636 0.73 -14.68 -37.80
N THR A 637 0.14 -15.78 -37.36
CA THR A 637 0.52 -17.09 -37.89
C THR A 637 -0.29 -17.25 -39.17
N VAL A 638 0.38 -17.21 -40.32
CA VAL A 638 -0.23 -17.46 -41.64
C VAL A 638 -0.50 -18.95 -41.80
#